data_AF-A0A961I6P9-F1
#
_entry.id   AF-A0A961I6P9-F1
#
_cell.length_a   1.000
_cell.length_b   1.000
_cell.length_c   1.000
_cell.angle_alpha   90.00
_cell.angle_beta   90.00
_cell.angle_gamma   90.00
#
_symmetry.space_group_name_H-M   'P 1'
#
loop_
_entity.id
_entity.type
_entity.pdbx_description
1 polymer ?
#
loop_
_entity_poly.entity_id
_entity_poly.type
_entity_poly.pdbx_seq_one_letter_code
_entity_poly.pdbx_strand_id
1 'polypeptide(L)'
;YPQLVEHWMLVFAGVLLAVYILLERYRERLFVSDKSGRYLYLFIQSILLLAWLPLAIGAAAYFLELNWMMYGLIALAGSCSLIGALTRMRAYVFISLPLWAIGLMFSLFFPDPRPPLTLLLNERFALYLIAAVFAMGTYVAQRRKPLHTSMQAYAYLAIWFLIFGSLRETADLVQDDHYRNLAYSYVIAGYAILFLIIGFVRRSLAIRMSGIVLSCIVVLKLYIYDVWTLDLIVRIIAFFSLGVALVLLSVFYQRFKSLLSDAGEPHAKPTHGNKTGILLIAVLTGLVGIFMPSNLRAEDFRVGAYHYYNDIQIPDTYASRRATYARLPLSSDYHKYAGARDIRIVAGADIVLPHFIRRVPAAQISGGSEQPDVIFSRQERGKRVYVLRLPDPPEGKFYDMLEVSSDRDFEATVQVSTGSEADALRSQGYYSIYRYDQGGDENRLISFYRGDRDLTNRYIRLESDSDAPLYFRAAYISGEYDRAEFKIDFDVDALDSYDDGDRDAMVYYLKNERRHNLKRLELVFADKRFNRRVEIEVYDEEDKYYRFLMSGRVVSEGEADTTQILELPSAQPRELKIIIEHGDDEPLELKSMAGYVPAEEVVIDLSRIDFILEAGEKPNQFRMYYGNDYAEWPDYDLDVTYDSAQPHITVRSLEHQENPEFAYSIVEPPLSIWIIRALFLIGLAALSIPGVRIFTRFAQERQKEQGESQSAPSDT
;
A
#
# COMPACT_ATOMS: atom_id res chain seq x y z
N TYR A 1 -5.52 47.93 -1.32
CA TYR A 1 -5.68 47.27 -2.62
C TYR A 1 -4.47 46.39 -2.90
N PRO A 2 -4.49 45.11 -2.51
CA PRO A 2 -3.35 44.19 -2.69
C PRO A 2 -3.01 43.87 -4.15
N GLN A 3 -3.88 44.20 -5.12
CA GLN A 3 -3.77 43.79 -6.53
C GLN A 3 -3.08 44.82 -7.47
N LEU A 4 -2.48 45.88 -6.93
CA LEU A 4 -1.85 46.93 -7.77
C LEU A 4 -0.47 46.53 -8.30
N VAL A 5 0.30 45.73 -7.55
CA VAL A 5 1.67 45.33 -7.92
C VAL A 5 1.70 44.61 -9.26
N GLU A 6 0.67 43.81 -9.54
CA GLU A 6 0.50 42.96 -10.73
C GLU A 6 0.33 43.78 -12.01
N HIS A 7 -0.53 44.79 -11.94
CA HIS A 7 -0.77 45.73 -13.03
C HIS A 7 0.49 46.55 -13.32
N TRP A 8 1.22 46.95 -12.27
CA TRP A 8 2.50 47.64 -12.43
C TRP A 8 3.59 46.75 -13.05
N MET A 9 3.62 45.44 -12.76
CA MET A 9 4.58 44.50 -13.39
C MET A 9 4.31 44.31 -14.89
N LEU A 10 3.04 44.13 -15.31
CA LEU A 10 2.70 44.05 -16.73
C LEU A 10 2.95 45.38 -17.46
N VAL A 11 2.60 46.50 -16.84
CA VAL A 11 2.89 47.83 -17.40
C VAL A 11 4.40 48.02 -17.54
N PHE A 12 5.19 47.67 -16.53
CA PHE A 12 6.65 47.78 -16.56
C PHE A 12 7.26 46.85 -17.62
N ALA A 13 6.76 45.62 -17.77
CA ALA A 13 7.14 44.74 -18.87
C ALA A 13 6.77 45.37 -20.24
N GLY A 14 5.56 45.89 -20.40
CA GLY A 14 5.14 46.59 -21.61
C GLY A 14 6.04 47.79 -21.96
N VAL A 15 6.47 48.55 -20.95
CA VAL A 15 7.41 49.67 -21.10
C VAL A 15 8.78 49.17 -21.58
N LEU A 16 9.32 48.10 -20.97
CA LEU A 16 10.60 47.52 -21.39
C LEU A 16 10.56 46.99 -22.83
N LEU A 17 9.46 46.35 -23.24
CA LEU A 17 9.24 45.91 -24.62
C LEU A 17 9.15 47.10 -25.59
N ALA A 18 8.42 48.15 -25.21
CA ALA A 18 8.33 49.36 -26.01
C ALA A 18 9.69 50.03 -26.21
N VAL A 19 10.51 50.12 -25.16
CA VAL A 19 11.89 50.64 -25.22
C VAL A 19 12.76 49.74 -26.10
N TYR A 20 12.63 48.41 -26.01
CA TYR A 20 13.34 47.47 -26.86
C TYR A 20 13.01 47.67 -28.35
N ILE A 21 11.72 47.75 -28.70
CA ILE A 21 11.25 47.97 -30.08
C ILE A 21 11.73 49.34 -30.60
N LEU A 22 11.70 50.36 -29.74
CA LEU A 22 12.12 51.72 -30.11
C LEU A 22 13.63 51.79 -30.36
N LEU A 23 14.44 51.08 -29.58
CA LEU A 23 15.88 50.96 -29.81
C LEU A 23 16.19 50.21 -31.11
N GLU A 24 15.43 49.16 -31.45
CA GLU A 24 15.60 48.46 -32.75
C GLU A 24 15.25 49.39 -33.92
N ARG A 25 14.15 50.13 -33.81
CA ARG A 25 13.72 51.08 -34.84
C ARG A 25 14.71 52.24 -35.07
N TYR A 26 15.41 52.67 -34.02
CA TYR A 26 16.35 53.79 -34.06
C TYR A 26 17.82 53.37 -33.94
N ARG A 27 18.14 52.08 -34.15
CA ARG A 27 19.48 51.50 -34.02
C ARG A 27 20.57 52.33 -34.70
N GLU A 28 20.37 52.62 -35.99
CA GLU A 28 21.34 53.34 -36.83
C GLU A 28 21.49 54.83 -36.47
N ARG A 29 20.54 55.40 -35.72
CA ARG A 29 20.58 56.81 -35.28
C ARG A 29 21.19 56.99 -33.90
N LEU A 30 20.92 56.05 -32.99
CA LEU A 30 21.34 56.14 -31.58
C LEU A 30 22.71 55.52 -31.32
N PHE A 31 23.16 54.59 -32.17
CA PHE A 31 24.42 53.89 -31.99
C PHE A 31 25.32 54.13 -33.20
N VAL A 32 26.55 54.58 -32.92
CA VAL A 32 27.58 54.81 -33.93
C VAL A 32 27.91 53.48 -34.62
N SER A 33 28.06 53.49 -35.95
CA SER A 33 28.39 52.30 -36.77
C SER A 33 29.78 51.69 -36.49
N ASP A 34 30.50 52.19 -35.50
CA ASP A 34 31.76 51.61 -35.04
C ASP A 34 31.52 50.36 -34.16
N LYS A 35 32.54 49.51 -34.03
CA LYS A 35 32.48 48.26 -33.25
C LYS A 35 32.00 48.52 -31.82
N SER A 36 32.47 49.60 -31.20
CA SER A 36 32.11 50.03 -29.84
C SER A 36 30.60 50.29 -29.68
N GLY A 37 30.00 51.07 -30.59
CA GLY A 37 28.57 51.36 -30.60
C GLY A 37 27.71 50.12 -30.83
N ARG A 38 28.18 49.17 -31.66
CA ARG A 38 27.49 47.89 -31.90
C ARG A 38 27.48 47.00 -30.66
N TYR A 39 28.55 46.96 -29.88
CA TYR A 39 28.59 46.23 -28.61
C TYR A 39 27.69 46.87 -27.55
N LEU A 40 27.69 48.20 -27.45
CA LEU A 40 26.83 48.93 -26.52
C LEU A 40 25.34 48.71 -26.83
N TYR A 41 24.98 48.71 -28.11
CA TYR A 41 23.62 48.39 -28.57
C TYR A 41 23.18 46.98 -28.16
N LEU A 42 24.01 45.97 -28.48
CA LEU A 42 23.73 44.57 -28.14
C LEU A 42 23.64 44.36 -26.62
N PHE A 43 24.48 45.08 -25.87
CA PHE A 43 24.47 45.05 -24.40
C PHE A 43 23.15 45.62 -23.85
N ILE A 44 22.72 46.81 -24.30
CA ILE A 44 21.45 47.42 -23.85
C ILE A 44 20.25 46.55 -24.25
N GLN A 45 20.23 46.02 -25.48
CA GLN A 45 19.18 45.10 -25.91
C GLN A 45 19.12 43.83 -25.07
N SER A 46 20.28 43.27 -24.71
CA SER A 46 20.33 42.07 -23.87
C SER A 46 19.77 42.34 -22.47
N ILE A 47 20.07 43.50 -21.87
CA ILE A 47 19.54 43.90 -20.56
C ILE A 47 18.02 44.06 -20.61
N LEU A 48 17.50 44.72 -21.66
CA LEU A 48 16.07 44.95 -21.80
C LEU A 48 15.30 43.65 -21.99
N LEU A 49 15.82 42.70 -22.78
CA LEU A 49 15.20 41.38 -22.94
C LEU A 49 15.26 40.55 -21.65
N LEU A 50 16.37 40.63 -20.92
CA LEU A 50 16.56 39.92 -19.64
C LEU A 50 15.68 40.45 -18.52
N ALA A 51 15.33 41.74 -18.55
CA ALA A 51 14.38 42.32 -17.62
C ALA A 51 12.93 42.05 -18.06
N TRP A 52 12.63 42.23 -19.35
CA TRP A 52 11.27 42.15 -19.88
C TRP A 52 10.65 40.75 -19.79
N LEU A 53 11.31 39.73 -20.35
CA LEU A 53 10.69 38.42 -20.55
C LEU A 53 10.32 37.73 -19.22
N PRO A 54 11.18 37.71 -18.18
CA PRO A 54 10.85 37.10 -16.89
C PRO A 54 9.76 37.85 -16.14
N LEU A 55 9.73 39.18 -16.25
CA LEU A 55 8.67 40.01 -15.66
C LEU A 55 7.33 39.77 -16.35
N ALA A 56 7.32 39.65 -17.68
CA ALA A 56 6.10 39.36 -18.44
C ALA A 56 5.55 37.96 -18.10
N ILE A 57 6.42 36.95 -18.05
CA ILE A 57 6.04 35.57 -17.74
C ILE A 57 5.63 35.43 -16.26
N GLY A 58 6.35 36.06 -15.33
CA GLY A 58 5.99 36.07 -13.91
C GLY A 58 4.66 36.77 -13.64
N ALA A 59 4.42 37.93 -14.27
CA ALA A 59 3.14 38.62 -14.14
C ALA A 59 1.98 37.81 -14.74
N ALA A 60 2.16 37.21 -15.93
CA ALA A 60 1.17 36.34 -16.54
C ALA A 60 0.87 35.11 -15.66
N ALA A 61 1.90 34.50 -15.07
CA ALA A 61 1.74 33.37 -14.16
C ALA A 61 0.96 33.77 -12.90
N TYR A 62 1.22 34.94 -12.32
CA TYR A 62 0.46 35.44 -11.18
C TYR A 62 -1.02 35.68 -11.53
N PHE A 63 -1.33 36.24 -12.71
CA PHE A 63 -2.72 36.44 -13.17
C PHE A 63 -3.50 35.14 -13.31
N LEU A 64 -2.79 34.05 -13.60
CA LEU A 64 -3.33 32.70 -13.69
C LEU A 64 -3.33 31.98 -12.33
N GLU A 65 -3.09 32.70 -11.24
CA GLU A 65 -2.94 32.18 -9.86
C GLU A 65 -1.83 31.12 -9.71
N LEU A 66 -0.87 31.10 -10.64
CA LEU A 66 0.25 30.16 -10.64
C LEU A 66 1.38 30.65 -9.75
N ASN A 67 2.28 29.74 -9.37
CA ASN A 67 3.52 30.08 -8.66
C ASN A 67 4.49 30.92 -9.52
N TRP A 68 4.23 32.23 -9.61
CA TRP A 68 4.90 33.22 -10.47
C TRP A 68 6.42 33.22 -10.36
N MET A 69 6.96 32.89 -9.19
CA MET A 69 8.40 32.84 -8.95
C MET A 69 9.08 31.74 -9.77
N MET A 70 8.44 30.58 -9.91
CA MET A 70 8.95 29.43 -10.67
C MET A 70 8.99 29.72 -12.19
N TYR A 71 7.89 30.27 -12.73
CA TYR A 71 7.80 30.67 -14.13
C TYR A 71 8.79 31.79 -14.47
N GLY A 72 8.94 32.79 -13.58
CA GLY A 72 9.90 33.87 -13.72
C GLY A 72 11.35 33.38 -13.75
N LEU A 73 11.72 32.46 -12.85
CA LEU A 73 13.08 31.90 -12.78
C LEU A 73 13.45 31.09 -14.03
N ILE A 74 12.55 30.25 -14.54
CA ILE A 74 12.79 29.45 -15.75
C ILE A 74 12.84 30.34 -16.99
N ALA A 75 11.96 31.34 -17.08
CA ALA A 75 12.02 32.35 -18.13
C ALA A 75 13.35 33.12 -18.12
N LEU A 76 13.83 33.52 -16.94
CA LEU A 76 15.10 34.21 -16.76
C LEU A 76 16.29 33.33 -17.16
N ALA A 77 16.33 32.09 -16.67
CA ALA A 77 17.37 31.12 -17.01
C ALA A 77 17.40 30.83 -18.52
N GLY A 78 16.23 30.60 -19.11
CA GLY A 78 16.04 30.38 -20.53
C GLY A 78 16.52 31.57 -21.37
N SER A 79 16.09 32.78 -21.01
CA SER A 79 16.49 34.02 -21.68
C SER A 79 18.00 34.27 -21.62
N CYS A 80 18.60 34.16 -20.42
CA CYS A 80 20.05 34.26 -20.24
C CYS A 80 20.80 33.27 -21.14
N SER A 81 20.37 32.01 -21.15
CA SER A 81 21.04 30.96 -21.92
C SER A 81 20.93 31.19 -23.43
N LEU A 82 19.75 31.56 -23.93
CA LEU A 82 19.48 31.74 -25.35
C LEU A 82 20.10 33.03 -25.89
N ILE A 83 20.01 34.14 -25.15
CA ILE A 83 20.65 35.40 -25.53
C ILE A 83 22.17 35.23 -25.54
N GLY A 84 22.74 34.59 -24.51
CA GLY A 84 24.16 34.25 -24.48
C GLY A 84 24.60 33.39 -25.67
N ALA A 85 23.77 32.43 -26.07
CA ALA A 85 24.00 31.61 -27.26
C ALA A 85 23.99 32.41 -28.57
N LEU A 86 22.99 33.26 -28.77
CA LEU A 86 22.78 34.04 -29.98
C LEU A 86 23.84 35.13 -30.14
N THR A 87 24.14 35.85 -29.05
CA THR A 87 25.14 36.93 -29.00
C THR A 87 26.58 36.43 -28.89
N ARG A 88 26.77 35.13 -28.64
CA ARG A 88 28.06 34.49 -28.41
C ARG A 88 28.85 35.04 -27.23
N MET A 89 28.16 35.51 -26.21
CA MET A 89 28.77 36.02 -24.99
C MET A 89 28.82 34.93 -23.93
N ARG A 90 30.03 34.47 -23.59
CA ARG A 90 30.25 33.38 -22.63
C ARG A 90 29.67 33.67 -21.24
N ALA A 91 29.73 34.92 -20.78
CA ALA A 91 29.25 35.33 -19.46
C ALA A 91 27.78 34.98 -19.23
N TYR A 92 26.89 35.30 -20.18
CA TYR A 92 25.45 35.01 -20.05
C TYR A 92 25.14 33.52 -20.02
N VAL A 93 25.90 32.73 -20.78
CA VAL A 93 25.73 31.27 -20.79
C VAL A 93 26.17 30.69 -19.44
N PHE A 94 27.32 31.10 -18.90
CA PHE A 94 27.77 30.66 -17.58
C PHE A 94 26.83 31.10 -16.45
N ILE A 95 26.33 32.33 -16.47
CA ILE A 95 25.36 32.85 -15.49
C ILE A 95 24.03 32.09 -15.56
N SER A 96 23.63 31.60 -16.73
CA SER A 96 22.38 30.84 -16.87
C SER A 96 22.41 29.46 -16.21
N LEU A 97 23.58 28.82 -16.04
CA LEU A 97 23.69 27.48 -15.45
C LEU A 97 23.21 27.41 -13.99
N PRO A 98 23.67 28.28 -13.06
CA PRO A 98 23.13 28.29 -11.70
C PRO A 98 21.65 28.69 -11.68
N LEU A 99 21.20 29.57 -12.58
CA LEU A 99 19.78 29.93 -12.69
C LEU A 99 18.91 28.75 -13.12
N TRP A 100 19.39 27.93 -14.06
CA TRP A 100 18.74 26.68 -14.45
C TRP A 100 18.67 25.69 -13.30
N ALA A 101 19.77 25.54 -12.54
CA ALA A 101 19.81 24.68 -11.37
C ALA A 101 18.84 25.13 -10.27
N ILE A 102 18.81 26.44 -9.98
CA ILE A 102 17.88 27.04 -9.01
C ILE A 102 16.44 26.87 -9.47
N GLY A 103 16.14 27.13 -10.75
CA GLY A 103 14.79 26.96 -11.30
C GLY A 103 14.30 25.51 -11.20
N LEU A 104 15.15 24.54 -11.52
CA LEU A 104 14.85 23.11 -11.40
C LEU A 104 14.72 22.68 -9.93
N MET A 105 15.59 23.15 -9.04
CA MET A 105 15.50 22.83 -7.61
C MET A 105 14.20 23.40 -7.03
N PHE A 106 13.88 24.66 -7.35
CA PHE A 106 12.67 25.30 -6.88
C PHE A 106 11.41 24.57 -7.38
N SER A 107 11.41 24.07 -8.63
CA SER A 107 10.30 23.31 -9.18
C SER A 107 10.10 21.92 -8.56
N LEU A 108 11.15 21.35 -7.95
CA LEU A 108 11.07 20.06 -7.27
C LEU A 108 10.62 20.18 -5.81
N PHE A 109 11.10 21.21 -5.08
CA PHE A 109 10.92 21.32 -3.63
C PHE A 109 9.72 22.16 -3.19
N PHE A 110 9.14 23.00 -4.05
CA PHE A 110 8.00 23.87 -3.71
C PHE A 110 6.75 23.52 -4.53
N PRO A 111 6.07 22.42 -4.21
CA PRO A 111 4.89 21.98 -4.95
C PRO A 111 3.69 22.91 -4.71
N ASP A 112 3.10 23.38 -5.82
CA ASP A 112 1.80 24.06 -5.86
C ASP A 112 0.66 23.16 -5.31
N PRO A 113 -0.29 23.64 -4.50
CA PRO A 113 -1.31 22.80 -3.88
C PRO A 113 -2.38 22.24 -4.83
N ARG A 114 -2.52 22.75 -6.07
CA ARG A 114 -3.65 22.38 -6.95
C ARG A 114 -3.32 22.50 -8.44
N PRO A 115 -3.30 21.40 -9.21
CA PRO A 115 -3.68 21.48 -10.62
C PRO A 115 -4.79 20.48 -11.01
N PRO A 116 -5.64 20.81 -11.99
CA PRO A 116 -6.70 19.94 -12.49
C PRO A 116 -6.16 18.74 -13.32
N LEU A 117 -6.93 17.65 -13.32
CA LEU A 117 -6.62 16.36 -13.96
C LEU A 117 -6.73 16.39 -15.50
N THR A 118 -5.71 16.89 -16.22
CA THR A 118 -5.57 16.63 -17.67
C THR A 118 -4.15 16.18 -18.03
N LEU A 119 -4.05 14.99 -18.64
CA LEU A 119 -2.80 14.37 -19.08
C LEU A 119 -2.16 15.20 -20.22
N LEU A 120 -0.87 15.54 -20.07
CA LEU A 120 0.02 16.29 -20.98
C LEU A 120 -0.40 17.73 -21.31
N LEU A 121 -1.51 18.22 -20.74
CA LEU A 121 -2.02 19.59 -20.92
C LEU A 121 -2.07 20.38 -19.61
N ASN A 122 -1.40 19.87 -18.57
CA ASN A 122 -1.24 20.55 -17.29
C ASN A 122 -0.23 21.71 -17.40
N GLU A 123 -0.54 22.83 -16.74
CA GLU A 123 0.29 24.03 -16.62
C GLU A 123 1.71 23.70 -16.10
N ARG A 124 1.82 22.72 -15.20
CA ARG A 124 3.12 22.23 -14.71
C ARG A 124 3.95 21.58 -15.81
N PHE A 125 3.36 20.66 -16.57
CA PHE A 125 4.07 20.01 -17.67
C PHE A 125 4.47 21.04 -18.73
N ALA A 126 3.62 22.04 -18.99
CA ALA A 126 3.92 23.14 -19.89
C ALA A 126 5.18 23.92 -19.47
N LEU A 127 5.42 24.11 -18.18
CA LEU A 127 6.63 24.75 -17.67
C LEU A 127 7.89 23.91 -17.90
N TYR A 128 7.84 22.60 -17.65
CA TYR A 128 8.93 21.68 -17.96
C TYR A 128 9.20 21.60 -19.47
N LEU A 129 8.15 21.69 -20.29
CA LEU A 129 8.23 21.77 -21.75
C LEU A 129 8.89 23.08 -22.21
N ILE A 130 8.48 24.22 -21.66
CA ILE A 130 9.08 25.53 -21.94
C ILE A 130 10.58 25.52 -21.56
N ALA A 131 10.90 24.96 -20.38
CA ALA A 131 12.26 24.78 -19.92
C ALA A 131 13.11 23.95 -20.92
N ALA A 132 12.56 22.82 -21.37
CA ALA A 132 13.20 21.96 -22.36
C ALA A 132 13.40 22.67 -23.70
N VAL A 133 12.42 23.46 -24.16
CA VAL A 133 12.51 24.24 -25.40
C VAL A 133 13.62 25.29 -25.33
N PHE A 134 13.72 26.05 -24.22
CA PHE A 134 14.80 27.03 -24.05
C PHE A 134 16.18 26.36 -24.02
N ALA A 135 16.34 25.28 -23.26
CA ALA A 135 17.60 24.55 -23.19
C ALA A 135 17.99 23.94 -24.55
N MET A 136 17.04 23.34 -25.27
CA MET A 136 17.26 22.79 -26.61
C MET A 136 17.56 23.90 -27.64
N GLY A 137 16.85 25.02 -27.57
CA GLY A 137 17.09 26.21 -28.41
C GLY A 137 18.50 26.75 -28.24
N THR A 138 18.98 26.84 -26.99
CA THR A 138 20.36 27.20 -26.65
C THR A 138 21.37 26.23 -27.27
N TYR A 139 21.13 24.91 -27.17
CA TYR A 139 21.99 23.92 -27.81
C TYR A 139 22.01 24.06 -29.34
N VAL A 140 20.84 24.19 -29.99
CA VAL A 140 20.71 24.30 -31.44
C VAL A 140 21.38 25.58 -31.97
N ALA A 141 21.28 26.70 -31.26
CA ALA A 141 21.94 27.95 -31.61
C ALA A 141 23.48 27.81 -31.60
N GLN A 142 24.03 26.96 -30.73
CA GLN A 142 25.48 26.81 -30.55
C GLN A 142 26.09 25.62 -31.31
N ARG A 143 25.29 24.64 -31.74
CA ARG A 143 25.80 23.37 -32.33
C ARG A 143 26.73 23.54 -33.54
N ARG A 144 26.62 24.64 -34.29
CA ARG A 144 27.45 24.91 -35.49
C ARG A 144 28.83 25.49 -35.15
N LYS A 145 28.93 26.27 -34.07
CA LYS A 145 30.16 26.92 -33.59
C LYS A 145 30.11 26.99 -32.06
N PRO A 146 30.42 25.90 -31.36
CA PRO A 146 30.26 25.82 -29.91
C PRO A 146 31.21 26.80 -29.20
N LEU A 147 30.69 27.52 -28.21
CA LEU A 147 31.47 28.45 -27.38
C LEU A 147 32.44 27.74 -26.44
N HIS A 148 32.06 26.52 -26.02
CA HIS A 148 32.78 25.63 -25.11
C HIS A 148 32.29 24.18 -25.26
N THR A 149 33.10 23.19 -24.86
CA THR A 149 32.73 21.75 -24.94
C THR A 149 31.53 21.38 -24.07
N SER A 150 31.33 22.09 -22.95
CA SER A 150 30.22 21.88 -22.01
C SER A 150 28.84 22.29 -22.56
N MET A 151 28.74 22.83 -23.77
CA MET A 151 27.47 23.28 -24.35
C MET A 151 26.54 22.12 -24.73
N GLN A 152 27.07 20.89 -24.77
CA GLN A 152 26.25 19.67 -24.84
C GLN A 152 25.40 19.47 -23.58
N ALA A 153 25.75 20.09 -22.44
CA ALA A 153 24.98 20.03 -21.20
C ALA A 153 23.55 20.54 -21.37
N TYR A 154 23.30 21.54 -22.22
CA TYR A 154 21.95 22.06 -22.47
C TYR A 154 21.05 21.06 -23.21
N ALA A 155 21.62 20.19 -24.06
CA ALA A 155 20.85 19.12 -24.68
C ALA A 155 20.42 18.07 -23.64
N TYR A 156 21.32 17.71 -22.72
CA TYR A 156 21.00 16.82 -21.61
C TYR A 156 20.00 17.46 -20.64
N LEU A 157 20.17 18.75 -20.33
CA LEU A 157 19.26 19.53 -19.49
C LEU A 157 17.84 19.54 -20.06
N ALA A 158 17.68 19.74 -21.38
CA ALA A 158 16.38 19.69 -22.05
C ALA A 158 15.71 18.32 -21.91
N ILE A 159 16.48 17.25 -22.08
CA ILE A 159 16.03 15.87 -21.89
C ILE A 159 15.57 15.64 -20.43
N TRP A 160 16.37 16.08 -19.46
CA TRP A 160 16.05 15.93 -18.05
C TRP A 160 14.78 16.68 -17.67
N PHE A 161 14.55 17.89 -18.18
CA PHE A 161 13.30 18.62 -17.94
C PHE A 161 12.08 17.86 -18.44
N LEU A 162 12.14 17.22 -19.61
CA LEU A 162 11.03 16.41 -20.11
C LEU A 162 10.77 15.18 -19.22
N ILE A 163 11.83 14.44 -18.84
CA ILE A 163 11.71 13.27 -17.96
C ILE A 163 11.14 13.67 -16.60
N PHE A 164 11.68 14.71 -15.96
CA PHE A 164 11.20 15.18 -14.67
C PHE A 164 9.76 15.71 -14.75
N GLY A 165 9.41 16.40 -15.84
CA GLY A 165 8.04 16.85 -16.08
C GLY A 165 7.05 15.68 -16.13
N SER A 166 7.35 14.64 -16.91
CA SER A 166 6.50 13.44 -16.99
C SER A 166 6.45 12.64 -15.69
N LEU A 167 7.56 12.53 -14.96
CA LEU A 167 7.57 11.90 -13.65
C LEU A 167 6.72 12.67 -12.64
N ARG A 168 6.85 14.00 -12.60
CA ARG A 168 6.07 14.84 -11.68
C ARG A 168 4.59 14.79 -12.00
N GLU A 169 4.23 14.79 -13.28
CA GLU A 169 2.85 14.64 -13.72
C GLU A 169 2.26 13.29 -13.30
N THR A 170 3.03 12.21 -13.46
CA THR A 170 2.64 10.88 -12.99
C THR A 170 2.42 10.87 -11.48
N ALA A 171 3.23 11.63 -10.74
CA ALA A 171 3.10 11.75 -9.29
C ALA A 171 1.79 12.39 -8.83
N ASP A 172 1.30 13.36 -9.61
CA ASP A 172 0.08 14.10 -9.34
C ASP A 172 -1.17 13.34 -9.84
N LEU A 173 -1.06 12.57 -10.94
CA LEU A 173 -2.18 11.83 -11.55
C LEU A 173 -2.50 10.52 -10.82
N VAL A 174 -1.48 9.81 -10.36
CA VAL A 174 -1.64 8.52 -9.68
C VAL A 174 -1.51 8.77 -8.17
N GLN A 175 -2.65 8.80 -7.48
CA GLN A 175 -2.69 9.11 -6.05
C GLN A 175 -2.16 7.95 -5.19
N ASP A 176 -2.50 6.73 -5.59
CA ASP A 176 -2.05 5.51 -4.95
C ASP A 176 -0.53 5.32 -5.07
N ASP A 177 0.12 5.05 -3.94
CA ASP A 177 1.57 4.91 -3.84
C ASP A 177 2.13 3.72 -4.63
N HIS A 178 1.42 2.60 -4.65
CA HIS A 178 1.82 1.40 -5.37
C HIS A 178 1.78 1.64 -6.88
N TYR A 179 0.64 2.10 -7.39
CA TYR A 179 0.47 2.36 -8.83
C TYR A 179 1.38 3.49 -9.31
N ARG A 180 1.61 4.53 -8.48
CA ARG A 180 2.50 5.65 -8.82
C ARG A 180 3.93 5.20 -9.00
N ASN A 181 4.42 4.32 -8.12
CA ASN A 181 5.76 3.77 -8.23
C ASN A 181 5.95 2.97 -9.51
N LEU A 182 4.96 2.15 -9.89
CA LEU A 182 4.99 1.41 -11.16
C LEU A 182 4.96 2.35 -12.37
N ALA A 183 4.11 3.37 -12.33
CA ALA A 183 3.97 4.34 -13.42
C ALA A 183 5.26 5.14 -13.66
N TYR A 184 6.04 5.47 -12.62
CA TYR A 184 7.38 6.04 -12.80
C TYR A 184 8.31 5.12 -13.60
N SER A 185 8.25 3.80 -13.38
CA SER A 185 9.06 2.83 -14.12
C SER A 185 8.66 2.81 -15.60
N TYR A 186 7.36 2.93 -15.92
CA TYR A 186 6.87 3.02 -17.29
C TYR A 186 7.31 4.29 -18.02
N VAL A 187 7.26 5.45 -17.36
CA VAL A 187 7.72 6.71 -17.95
C VAL A 187 9.20 6.62 -18.33
N ILE A 188 10.05 6.16 -17.41
CA ILE A 188 11.50 6.04 -17.66
C ILE A 188 11.78 5.01 -18.76
N ALA A 189 11.05 3.89 -18.78
CA ALA A 189 11.16 2.87 -19.83
C ALA A 189 10.79 3.44 -21.22
N GLY A 190 9.72 4.24 -21.31
CA GLY A 190 9.33 4.93 -22.54
C GLY A 190 10.44 5.84 -23.08
N TYR A 191 11.06 6.64 -22.21
CA TYR A 191 12.20 7.48 -22.59
C TYR A 191 13.43 6.66 -22.99
N ALA A 192 13.71 5.55 -22.30
CA ALA A 192 14.81 4.65 -22.64
C ALA A 192 14.65 4.07 -24.06
N ILE A 193 13.47 3.57 -24.39
CA ILE A 193 13.13 3.03 -25.72
C ILE A 193 13.27 4.13 -26.77
N LEU A 194 12.70 5.30 -26.52
CA LEU A 194 12.77 6.45 -27.44
C LEU A 194 14.22 6.83 -27.75
N PHE A 195 15.09 6.90 -26.74
CA PHE A 195 16.51 7.22 -26.94
C PHE A 195 17.28 6.12 -27.65
N LEU A 196 17.00 4.85 -27.38
CA LEU A 196 17.60 3.77 -28.16
C LEU A 196 17.21 3.90 -29.63
N ILE A 197 15.92 4.01 -29.95
CA ILE A 197 15.43 4.16 -31.32
C ILE A 197 16.08 5.36 -32.01
N ILE A 198 15.99 6.56 -31.41
CA ILE A 198 16.57 7.78 -31.99
C ILE A 198 18.09 7.65 -32.12
N GLY A 199 18.76 7.08 -31.13
CA GLY A 199 20.20 6.92 -31.09
C GLY A 199 20.73 6.01 -32.19
N PHE A 200 20.04 4.91 -32.48
CA PHE A 200 20.37 4.02 -33.59
C PHE A 200 20.03 4.65 -34.95
N VAL A 201 18.86 5.27 -35.10
CA VAL A 201 18.45 5.95 -36.34
C VAL A 201 19.40 7.10 -36.70
N ARG A 202 19.77 7.93 -35.71
CA ARG A 202 20.68 9.08 -35.91
C ARG A 202 22.17 8.73 -35.74
N ARG A 203 22.49 7.46 -35.49
CA ARG A 203 23.85 6.96 -35.25
C ARG A 203 24.63 7.74 -34.18
N SER A 204 23.93 8.32 -33.21
CA SER A 204 24.55 9.08 -32.13
C SER A 204 24.97 8.13 -31.00
N LEU A 205 26.27 8.07 -30.69
CA LEU A 205 26.76 7.29 -29.55
C LEU A 205 26.17 7.82 -28.23
N ALA A 206 26.15 9.14 -28.05
CA ALA A 206 25.66 9.77 -26.83
C ALA A 206 24.20 9.41 -26.52
N ILE A 207 23.30 9.51 -27.52
CA ILE A 207 21.87 9.21 -27.32
C ILE A 207 21.66 7.71 -27.04
N ARG A 208 22.42 6.83 -27.72
CA ARG A 208 22.37 5.38 -27.44
C ARG A 208 22.81 5.07 -26.01
N MET A 209 23.91 5.65 -25.55
CA MET A 209 24.39 5.45 -24.18
C MET A 209 23.38 5.98 -23.16
N SER A 210 22.73 7.12 -23.41
CA SER A 210 21.65 7.62 -22.53
C SER A 210 20.47 6.65 -22.43
N GLY A 211 20.04 6.06 -23.55
CA GLY A 211 18.99 5.03 -23.55
C GLY A 211 19.39 3.75 -22.80
N ILE A 212 20.65 3.32 -22.93
CA ILE A 212 21.19 2.17 -22.18
C ILE A 212 21.22 2.47 -20.69
N VAL A 213 21.72 3.65 -20.27
CA VAL A 213 21.78 4.05 -18.86
C VAL A 213 20.38 4.10 -18.25
N LEU A 214 19.40 4.70 -18.95
CA LEU A 214 18.01 4.71 -18.47
C LEU A 214 17.42 3.29 -18.37
N SER A 215 17.72 2.41 -19.33
CA SER A 215 17.30 1.00 -19.27
C SER A 215 17.88 0.30 -18.05
N CYS A 216 19.17 0.53 -17.74
CA CYS A 216 19.78 0.01 -16.52
C CYS A 216 19.10 0.55 -15.26
N ILE A 217 18.71 1.82 -15.23
CA ILE A 217 17.98 2.41 -14.08
C ILE A 217 16.62 1.73 -13.89
N VAL A 218 15.85 1.52 -14.97
CA VAL A 218 14.54 0.84 -14.88
C VAL A 218 14.71 -0.58 -14.36
N VAL A 219 15.66 -1.33 -14.94
CA VAL A 219 15.97 -2.70 -14.49
C VAL A 219 16.38 -2.69 -13.03
N LEU A 220 17.30 -1.82 -12.63
CA LEU A 220 17.79 -1.76 -11.25
C LEU A 220 16.68 -1.42 -10.26
N LYS A 221 15.84 -0.43 -10.59
CA LYS A 221 14.68 -0.07 -9.76
C LYS A 221 13.70 -1.23 -9.65
N LEU A 222 13.40 -1.89 -10.77
CA LEU A 222 12.50 -3.03 -10.79
C LEU A 222 12.98 -4.11 -9.80
N TYR A 223 14.27 -4.42 -9.77
CA TYR A 223 14.79 -5.47 -8.88
C TYR A 223 15.05 -5.04 -7.43
N ILE A 224 15.43 -3.77 -7.20
CA ILE A 224 15.70 -3.27 -5.84
C ILE A 224 14.41 -2.91 -5.11
N TYR A 225 13.36 -2.49 -5.83
CA TYR A 225 12.15 -1.95 -5.24
C TYR A 225 10.90 -2.68 -5.76
N ASP A 226 10.58 -2.59 -7.05
CA ASP A 226 9.27 -3.05 -7.57
C ASP A 226 9.05 -4.56 -7.35
N VAL A 227 10.09 -5.40 -7.41
CA VAL A 227 9.98 -6.85 -7.19
C VAL A 227 9.69 -7.20 -5.72
N TRP A 228 10.02 -6.31 -4.78
CA TRP A 228 9.76 -6.52 -3.36
C TRP A 228 8.32 -6.19 -2.97
N THR A 229 7.58 -5.49 -3.83
CA THR A 229 6.14 -5.26 -3.66
C THR A 229 5.29 -6.35 -4.32
N LEU A 230 5.89 -7.20 -5.15
CA LEU A 230 5.20 -8.34 -5.76
C LEU A 230 5.08 -9.52 -4.79
N ASP A 231 4.00 -10.28 -4.94
CA ASP A 231 3.82 -11.55 -4.25
C ASP A 231 5.04 -12.49 -4.46
N LEU A 232 5.31 -13.34 -3.47
CA LEU A 232 6.48 -14.20 -3.39
C LEU A 232 6.65 -15.04 -4.67
N ILE A 233 5.55 -15.51 -5.25
CA ILE A 233 5.54 -16.32 -6.47
C ILE A 233 5.97 -15.49 -7.68
N VAL A 234 5.36 -14.32 -7.85
CA VAL A 234 5.66 -13.41 -8.97
C VAL A 234 7.12 -12.96 -8.90
N ARG A 235 7.61 -12.70 -7.69
CA ARG A 235 9.02 -12.39 -7.41
C ARG A 235 9.97 -13.51 -7.85
N ILE A 236 9.68 -14.77 -7.54
CA ILE A 236 10.50 -15.91 -7.97
C ILE A 236 10.53 -16.03 -9.50
N ILE A 237 9.37 -15.91 -10.15
CA ILE A 237 9.24 -15.98 -11.61
C ILE A 237 10.03 -14.84 -12.28
N ALA A 238 9.97 -13.62 -11.74
CA ALA A 238 10.70 -12.46 -12.23
C ALA A 238 12.23 -12.68 -12.14
N PHE A 239 12.74 -13.13 -10.99
CA PHE A 239 14.18 -13.42 -10.84
C PHE A 239 14.66 -14.55 -11.76
N PHE A 240 13.87 -15.62 -11.91
CA PHE A 240 14.23 -16.73 -12.77
C PHE A 240 14.26 -16.33 -14.25
N SER A 241 13.22 -15.61 -14.70
CA SER A 241 13.15 -15.09 -16.05
C SER A 241 14.34 -14.17 -16.34
N LEU A 242 14.76 -13.33 -15.38
CA LEU A 242 15.94 -12.47 -15.53
C LEU A 242 17.21 -13.30 -15.76
N GLY A 243 17.40 -14.34 -14.95
CA GLY A 243 18.53 -15.25 -15.10
C GLY A 243 18.58 -15.82 -16.52
N VAL A 244 17.45 -16.29 -17.04
CA VAL A 244 17.32 -16.77 -18.43
C VAL A 244 17.63 -15.66 -19.43
N ALA A 245 17.08 -14.46 -19.25
CA ALA A 245 17.31 -13.30 -20.11
C ALA A 245 18.78 -12.91 -20.19
N LEU A 246 19.49 -12.88 -19.05
CA LEU A 246 20.92 -12.57 -18.97
C LEU A 246 21.76 -13.64 -19.67
N VAL A 247 21.40 -14.92 -19.53
CA VAL A 247 22.05 -16.02 -20.26
C VAL A 247 21.84 -15.86 -21.76
N LEU A 248 20.60 -15.60 -22.20
CA LEU A 248 20.29 -15.36 -23.61
C LEU A 248 21.04 -14.14 -24.17
N LEU A 249 21.10 -13.05 -23.41
CA LEU A 249 21.83 -11.84 -23.78
C LEU A 249 23.34 -12.10 -23.88
N SER A 250 23.90 -12.89 -22.95
CA SER A 250 25.29 -13.31 -22.95
C SER A 250 25.62 -14.16 -24.17
N VAL A 251 24.79 -15.16 -24.48
CA VAL A 251 24.93 -16.01 -25.68
C VAL A 251 24.81 -15.16 -26.95
N PHE A 252 23.87 -14.22 -26.99
CA PHE A 252 23.71 -13.29 -28.11
C PHE A 252 24.96 -12.42 -28.28
N TYR A 253 25.47 -11.82 -27.20
CA TYR A 253 26.68 -11.02 -27.23
C TYR A 253 27.88 -11.82 -27.76
N GLN A 254 28.09 -13.04 -27.28
CA GLN A 254 29.17 -13.90 -27.75
C GLN A 254 29.04 -14.22 -29.25
N ARG A 255 27.82 -14.52 -29.72
CA ARG A 255 27.56 -14.88 -31.13
C ARG A 255 27.73 -13.71 -32.09
N PHE A 256 27.49 -12.48 -31.64
CA PHE A 256 27.60 -11.26 -32.45
C PHE A 256 28.85 -10.42 -32.13
N LYS A 257 29.75 -10.90 -31.26
CA LYS A 257 30.98 -10.20 -30.84
C LYS A 257 31.86 -9.80 -32.02
N SER A 258 32.02 -10.68 -33.02
CA SER A 258 32.81 -10.43 -34.23
C SER A 258 32.21 -9.34 -35.13
N LEU A 259 30.87 -9.23 -35.16
CA LEU A 259 30.15 -8.22 -35.95
C LEU A 259 30.11 -6.85 -35.26
N LEU A 260 30.31 -6.81 -33.93
CA LEU A 260 30.41 -5.60 -33.13
C LEU A 260 31.84 -5.05 -33.07
N SER A 261 32.87 -5.91 -33.13
CA SER A 261 34.28 -5.52 -33.13
C SER A 261 34.73 -4.82 -34.43
N ASP A 262 34.16 -5.19 -35.58
CA ASP A 262 34.49 -4.59 -36.89
C ASP A 262 33.97 -3.14 -37.05
N ALA A 263 33.13 -2.65 -36.13
CA ALA A 263 32.65 -1.27 -36.14
C ALA A 263 33.67 -0.25 -35.61
N GLY A 264 34.85 -0.70 -35.15
CA GLY A 264 35.91 0.12 -34.56
C GLY A 264 37.04 0.55 -35.51
N GLU A 265 37.12 0.00 -36.73
CA GLU A 265 38.18 0.38 -37.69
C GLU A 265 37.71 1.44 -38.70
N PRO A 266 38.47 2.54 -38.90
CA PRO A 266 38.04 3.70 -39.69
C PRO A 266 37.93 3.48 -41.22
N HIS A 267 38.19 2.28 -41.75
CA HIS A 267 38.20 2.03 -43.21
C HIS A 267 37.29 0.91 -43.73
N ALA A 268 36.50 0.23 -42.90
CA ALA A 268 35.51 -0.73 -43.41
C ALA A 268 34.17 -0.06 -43.70
N LYS A 269 33.74 -0.02 -44.98
CA LYS A 269 32.35 0.35 -45.34
C LYS A 269 31.40 -0.72 -44.76
N PRO A 270 30.53 -0.41 -43.79
CA PRO A 270 29.67 -1.42 -43.20
C PRO A 270 28.39 -1.52 -44.04
N THR A 271 28.23 -2.62 -44.77
CA THR A 271 27.08 -2.84 -45.66
C THR A 271 25.85 -3.39 -44.91
N HIS A 272 25.93 -3.76 -43.63
CA HIS A 272 24.84 -4.46 -42.91
C HIS A 272 24.51 -3.91 -41.50
N GLY A 273 25.01 -2.73 -41.11
CA GLY A 273 24.94 -2.20 -39.74
C GLY A 273 23.55 -1.82 -39.17
N ASN A 274 22.49 -1.79 -39.98
CA ASN A 274 21.15 -1.47 -39.47
C ASN A 274 20.39 -2.69 -38.92
N LYS A 275 20.63 -3.91 -39.44
CA LYS A 275 19.83 -5.09 -39.05
C LYS A 275 20.21 -5.64 -37.67
N THR A 276 21.49 -5.60 -37.32
CA THR A 276 22.01 -6.07 -36.02
C THR A 276 21.63 -5.15 -34.87
N GLY A 277 21.65 -3.83 -35.08
CA GLY A 277 21.18 -2.86 -34.09
C GLY A 277 19.66 -2.97 -33.84
N ILE A 278 18.86 -3.11 -34.90
CA ILE A 278 17.41 -3.29 -34.78
C ILE A 278 17.06 -4.63 -34.11
N LEU A 279 17.81 -5.70 -34.38
CA LEU A 279 17.61 -7.00 -33.74
C LEU A 279 17.97 -6.98 -32.24
N LEU A 280 19.06 -6.29 -31.87
CA LEU A 280 19.43 -6.10 -30.46
C LEU A 280 18.39 -5.28 -29.70
N ILE A 281 17.83 -4.22 -30.33
CA ILE A 281 16.71 -3.46 -29.79
C ILE A 281 15.48 -4.36 -29.66
N ALA A 282 15.12 -5.15 -30.67
CA ALA A 282 13.97 -6.04 -30.61
C ALA A 282 14.09 -7.08 -29.49
N VAL A 283 15.31 -7.60 -29.24
CA VAL A 283 15.58 -8.53 -28.13
C VAL A 283 15.51 -7.82 -26.78
N LEU A 284 16.10 -6.63 -26.63
CA LEU A 284 16.05 -5.86 -25.38
C LEU A 284 14.63 -5.33 -25.08
N THR A 285 13.90 -4.87 -26.08
CA THR A 285 12.49 -4.43 -25.97
C THR A 285 11.57 -5.62 -25.72
N GLY A 286 11.81 -6.77 -26.35
CA GLY A 286 11.07 -8.01 -26.10
C GLY A 286 11.30 -8.53 -24.68
N LEU A 287 12.53 -8.46 -24.17
CA LEU A 287 12.83 -8.79 -22.78
C LEU A 287 12.10 -7.85 -21.81
N VAL A 288 12.21 -6.52 -22.00
CA VAL A 288 11.49 -5.55 -21.16
C VAL A 288 9.98 -5.76 -21.20
N GLY A 289 9.39 -6.09 -22.35
CA GLY A 289 7.96 -6.39 -22.49
C GLY A 289 7.50 -7.67 -21.79
N ILE A 290 8.39 -8.65 -21.59
CA ILE A 290 8.11 -9.89 -20.85
C ILE A 290 8.16 -9.65 -19.32
N PHE A 291 8.93 -8.66 -18.86
CA PHE A 291 9.06 -8.31 -17.43
C PHE A 291 8.13 -7.19 -16.95
N MET A 292 7.33 -6.60 -17.84
CA MET A 292 6.31 -5.65 -17.40
C MET A 292 5.12 -6.44 -16.86
N PRO A 293 4.76 -6.31 -15.57
CA PRO A 293 3.53 -6.89 -15.06
C PRO A 293 2.36 -6.27 -15.82
N SER A 294 1.70 -7.07 -16.65
CA SER A 294 0.57 -6.65 -17.49
C SER A 294 -0.73 -6.46 -16.71
N ASN A 295 -0.73 -6.65 -15.40
CA ASN A 295 -1.95 -6.71 -14.63
C ASN A 295 -2.10 -5.42 -13.82
N LEU A 296 -2.59 -4.38 -14.53
CA LEU A 296 -3.19 -3.17 -13.95
C LEU A 296 -4.68 -3.39 -13.65
N ARG A 297 -5.07 -4.62 -13.29
CA ARG A 297 -6.47 -4.93 -12.98
C ARG A 297 -6.65 -4.97 -11.47
N ALA A 298 -7.69 -4.29 -10.99
CA ALA A 298 -8.42 -4.72 -9.80
C ALA A 298 -8.58 -6.24 -9.89
N GLU A 299 -8.26 -6.96 -8.82
CA GLU A 299 -8.30 -8.42 -8.72
C GLU A 299 -9.35 -9.01 -9.69
N ASP A 300 -8.91 -9.75 -10.72
CA ASP A 300 -9.83 -10.44 -11.63
C ASP A 300 -10.60 -11.44 -10.77
N PHE A 301 -11.85 -11.13 -10.44
CA PHE A 301 -12.64 -11.98 -9.56
C PHE A 301 -12.95 -13.30 -10.25
N ARG A 302 -12.45 -14.39 -9.65
CA ARG A 302 -12.63 -15.75 -10.17
C ARG A 302 -13.59 -16.49 -9.26
N VAL A 303 -14.81 -16.70 -9.75
CA VAL A 303 -15.84 -17.48 -9.05
C VAL A 303 -15.29 -18.81 -8.55
N GLY A 304 -14.57 -19.56 -9.39
CA GLY A 304 -14.02 -20.87 -9.04
C GLY A 304 -12.87 -20.88 -8.02
N ALA A 305 -12.38 -19.72 -7.57
CA ALA A 305 -11.37 -19.66 -6.50
C ALA A 305 -11.98 -19.75 -5.09
N TYR A 306 -13.29 -19.57 -4.95
CA TYR A 306 -13.98 -19.54 -3.66
C TYR A 306 -14.77 -20.82 -3.42
N HIS A 307 -14.61 -21.42 -2.24
CA HIS A 307 -15.27 -22.68 -1.90
C HIS A 307 -16.78 -22.52 -1.69
N TYR A 308 -17.25 -21.35 -1.27
CA TYR A 308 -18.63 -21.14 -0.82
C TYR A 308 -19.22 -19.83 -1.34
N TYR A 309 -20.54 -19.78 -1.40
CA TYR A 309 -21.27 -18.54 -1.67
C TYR A 309 -22.64 -18.47 -0.98
N ASN A 310 -23.14 -17.26 -0.76
CA ASN A 310 -24.52 -16.99 -0.33
C ASN A 310 -25.13 -15.93 -1.25
N ASP A 311 -26.40 -16.10 -1.60
CA ASP A 311 -27.15 -15.04 -2.29
C ASP A 311 -27.55 -13.94 -1.30
N ILE A 312 -27.47 -12.69 -1.73
CA ILE A 312 -27.87 -11.49 -0.98
C ILE A 312 -29.11 -10.90 -1.63
N GLN A 313 -30.15 -10.70 -0.82
CA GLN A 313 -31.37 -10.04 -1.29
C GLN A 313 -31.36 -8.55 -0.94
N ILE A 314 -31.33 -7.70 -1.97
CA ILE A 314 -31.51 -6.25 -1.81
C ILE A 314 -33.01 -5.94 -1.82
N PRO A 315 -33.56 -5.29 -0.78
CA PRO A 315 -34.97 -4.95 -0.76
C PRO A 315 -35.32 -3.92 -1.85
N ASP A 316 -36.50 -4.06 -2.47
CA ASP A 316 -37.03 -3.12 -3.49
C ASP A 316 -37.10 -1.66 -3.01
N THR A 317 -37.10 -1.45 -1.69
CA THR A 317 -37.07 -0.12 -1.07
C THR A 317 -35.77 0.65 -1.29
N TYR A 318 -34.70 -0.01 -1.78
CA TYR A 318 -33.42 0.61 -2.13
C TYR A 318 -33.60 1.87 -3.01
N ALA A 319 -34.30 1.73 -4.14
CA ALA A 319 -34.51 2.81 -5.10
C ALA A 319 -35.32 3.99 -4.50
N SER A 320 -36.25 3.69 -3.59
CA SER A 320 -37.07 4.71 -2.92
C SER A 320 -36.30 5.50 -1.85
N ARG A 321 -35.30 4.86 -1.22
CA ARG A 321 -34.49 5.45 -0.13
C ARG A 321 -33.20 6.11 -0.63
N ARG A 322 -32.80 5.86 -1.88
CA ARG A 322 -31.49 6.25 -2.44
C ARG A 322 -30.37 5.93 -1.46
N ALA A 323 -30.39 4.70 -0.92
CA ALA A 323 -29.38 4.29 0.04
C ALA A 323 -28.00 4.29 -0.64
N THR A 324 -27.02 4.93 -0.03
CA THR A 324 -25.63 4.92 -0.52
C THR A 324 -24.94 3.61 -0.14
N TYR A 325 -25.32 3.04 1.01
CA TYR A 325 -24.68 1.85 1.58
C TYR A 325 -25.68 0.75 1.92
N ALA A 326 -25.29 -0.50 1.69
CA ALA A 326 -25.94 -1.67 2.28
C ALA A 326 -25.16 -2.17 3.50
N ARG A 327 -25.87 -2.64 4.52
CA ARG A 327 -25.32 -3.32 5.69
C ARG A 327 -25.78 -4.77 5.70
N LEU A 328 -24.84 -5.70 5.67
CA LEU A 328 -25.08 -7.13 5.71
C LEU A 328 -24.51 -7.71 7.01
N PRO A 329 -25.35 -8.03 8.00
CA PRO A 329 -24.90 -8.76 9.19
C PRO A 329 -24.33 -10.12 8.79
N LEU A 330 -23.17 -10.48 9.34
CA LEU A 330 -22.53 -11.76 9.08
C LEU A 330 -23.13 -12.85 10.00
N SER A 331 -23.37 -14.03 9.42
CA SER A 331 -23.90 -15.18 10.16
C SER A 331 -22.79 -16.02 10.79
N SER A 332 -23.15 -17.01 11.61
CA SER A 332 -22.21 -17.97 12.18
C SER A 332 -21.42 -18.76 11.13
N ASP A 333 -22.02 -18.99 9.95
CA ASP A 333 -21.37 -19.75 8.87
C ASP A 333 -20.17 -19.01 8.31
N TYR A 334 -20.23 -17.67 8.25
CA TYR A 334 -19.09 -16.84 7.88
C TYR A 334 -17.91 -17.09 8.83
N HIS A 335 -18.12 -16.97 10.14
CA HIS A 335 -17.05 -17.17 11.12
C HIS A 335 -16.48 -18.60 11.12
N LYS A 336 -17.20 -19.57 10.56
CA LYS A 336 -16.74 -20.95 10.46
C LYS A 336 -15.99 -21.26 9.16
N TYR A 337 -16.29 -20.59 8.05
CA TYR A 337 -15.80 -20.98 6.72
C TYR A 337 -15.03 -19.90 5.98
N ALA A 338 -15.14 -18.64 6.40
CA ALA A 338 -14.50 -17.50 5.77
C ALA A 338 -13.38 -16.94 6.66
N GLY A 339 -12.42 -16.30 6.02
CA GLY A 339 -11.40 -15.49 6.68
C GLY A 339 -11.73 -14.00 6.59
N ALA A 340 -11.02 -13.17 7.36
CA ALA A 340 -11.24 -11.71 7.31
C ALA A 340 -10.93 -11.08 5.93
N ARG A 341 -10.21 -11.79 5.07
CA ARG A 341 -9.69 -11.31 3.77
C ARG A 341 -10.48 -11.79 2.57
N ASP A 342 -11.25 -12.85 2.71
CA ASP A 342 -11.71 -13.66 1.58
C ASP A 342 -13.15 -13.39 1.14
N ILE A 343 -13.82 -12.42 1.76
CA ILE A 343 -15.15 -12.01 1.32
C ILE A 343 -15.02 -11.26 -0.01
N ARG A 344 -15.86 -11.63 -0.99
CA ARG A 344 -16.11 -10.82 -2.19
C ARG A 344 -17.61 -10.70 -2.42
N ILE A 345 -18.08 -9.45 -2.51
CA ILE A 345 -19.46 -9.15 -2.88
C ILE A 345 -19.52 -8.91 -4.37
N VAL A 346 -20.27 -9.71 -5.09
CA VAL A 346 -20.35 -9.68 -6.56
C VAL A 346 -21.78 -9.40 -6.97
N ALA A 347 -21.94 -8.42 -7.86
CA ALA A 347 -23.15 -8.14 -8.58
C ALA A 347 -23.10 -8.82 -9.95
N GLY A 348 -24.12 -9.63 -10.25
CA GLY A 348 -24.23 -10.27 -11.56
C GLY A 348 -23.16 -11.31 -11.86
N ALA A 349 -22.55 -11.23 -13.04
CA ALA A 349 -21.60 -12.26 -13.51
C ALA A 349 -20.17 -12.10 -12.97
N ASP A 350 -19.66 -10.88 -12.83
CA ASP A 350 -18.23 -10.62 -12.55
C ASP A 350 -17.92 -9.27 -11.87
N ILE A 351 -18.93 -8.47 -11.49
CA ILE A 351 -18.68 -7.12 -10.94
C ILE A 351 -18.53 -7.17 -9.43
N VAL A 352 -17.30 -7.04 -8.92
CA VAL A 352 -17.07 -6.93 -7.47
C VAL A 352 -17.42 -5.54 -6.96
N LEU A 353 -18.21 -5.48 -5.90
CA LEU A 353 -18.59 -4.26 -5.21
C LEU A 353 -17.58 -3.90 -4.11
N PRO A 354 -17.22 -2.62 -3.98
CA PRO A 354 -16.45 -2.14 -2.83
C PRO A 354 -17.17 -2.43 -1.52
N HIS A 355 -16.45 -2.99 -0.57
CA HIS A 355 -16.99 -3.33 0.74
C HIS A 355 -15.90 -3.35 1.82
N PHE A 356 -16.30 -3.21 3.07
CA PHE A 356 -15.42 -3.45 4.21
C PHE A 356 -16.19 -4.10 5.35
N ILE A 357 -15.47 -4.79 6.23
CA ILE A 357 -16.04 -5.47 7.40
C ILE A 357 -15.85 -4.56 8.61
N ARG A 358 -16.89 -4.44 9.43
CA ARG A 358 -16.81 -3.74 10.71
C ARG A 358 -17.62 -4.45 11.79
N ARG A 359 -17.34 -4.14 13.05
CA ARG A 359 -18.17 -4.62 14.17
C ARG A 359 -19.53 -3.93 14.15
N VAL A 360 -20.57 -4.68 14.46
CA VAL A 360 -21.92 -4.15 14.64
C VAL A 360 -21.96 -3.38 15.99
N PRO A 361 -22.40 -2.12 16.00
CA PRO A 361 -22.56 -1.37 17.25
C PRO A 361 -23.56 -2.06 18.19
N ALA A 362 -23.25 -2.17 19.48
CA ALA A 362 -24.10 -2.86 20.47
C ALA A 362 -25.56 -2.36 20.50
N ALA A 363 -25.77 -1.06 20.32
CA ALA A 363 -27.11 -0.46 20.24
C ALA A 363 -27.95 -0.97 19.05
N GLN A 364 -27.33 -1.54 18.00
CA GLN A 364 -28.00 -2.15 16.85
C GLN A 364 -28.29 -3.64 17.04
N ILE A 365 -27.60 -4.30 17.98
CA ILE A 365 -27.76 -5.72 18.32
C ILE A 365 -28.85 -5.89 19.39
N SER A 366 -29.01 -4.91 20.27
CA SER A 366 -29.91 -5.01 21.41
C SER A 366 -31.39 -4.90 21.02
N GLY A 367 -32.21 -5.85 21.49
CA GLY A 367 -33.67 -5.80 21.41
C GLY A 367 -34.33 -4.91 22.46
N GLY A 368 -33.55 -3.99 23.06
CA GLY A 368 -33.88 -3.09 24.17
C GLY A 368 -32.70 -2.91 25.14
N SER A 369 -32.80 -1.92 26.03
CA SER A 369 -31.85 -1.70 27.12
C SER A 369 -32.58 -1.31 28.39
N GLU A 370 -32.10 -1.78 29.54
CA GLU A 370 -32.62 -1.39 30.85
C GLU A 370 -31.53 -0.71 31.67
N GLN A 371 -31.91 0.20 32.56
CA GLN A 371 -30.95 0.87 33.43
C GLN A 371 -30.67 0.02 34.68
N PRO A 372 -29.40 -0.32 34.98
CA PRO A 372 -29.05 -1.07 36.18
C PRO A 372 -29.23 -0.24 37.46
N ASP A 373 -29.78 -0.86 38.52
CA ASP A 373 -29.83 -0.27 39.85
C ASP A 373 -28.51 -0.53 40.59
N VAL A 374 -27.78 0.52 40.97
CA VAL A 374 -26.62 0.39 41.85
C VAL A 374 -27.09 0.23 43.29
N ILE A 375 -27.08 -1.00 43.81
CA ILE A 375 -27.54 -1.31 45.16
C ILE A 375 -26.44 -1.18 46.21
N PHE A 376 -25.17 -1.22 45.79
CA PHE A 376 -24.02 -1.03 46.68
C PHE A 376 -22.85 -0.41 45.91
N SER A 377 -22.14 0.53 46.54
CA SER A 377 -20.86 1.03 46.07
C SER A 377 -19.94 1.35 47.25
N ARG A 378 -18.68 0.92 47.19
CA ARG A 378 -17.67 1.22 48.20
C ARG A 378 -16.28 1.31 47.59
N GLN A 379 -15.48 2.26 48.07
CA GLN A 379 -14.06 2.37 47.76
C GLN A 379 -13.22 1.79 48.90
N GLU A 380 -12.38 0.81 48.61
CA GLU A 380 -11.46 0.17 49.56
C GLU A 380 -10.06 0.04 48.94
N ARG A 381 -9.03 0.63 49.58
CA ARG A 381 -7.60 0.46 49.25
C ARG A 381 -7.24 0.52 47.75
N GLY A 382 -7.73 1.54 47.04
CA GLY A 382 -7.45 1.72 45.60
C GLY A 382 -8.30 0.83 44.68
N LYS A 383 -9.29 0.12 45.22
CA LYS A 383 -10.32 -0.59 44.45
C LYS A 383 -11.69 0.01 44.72
N ARG A 384 -12.55 0.01 43.71
CA ARG A 384 -13.97 0.36 43.83
C ARG A 384 -14.83 -0.85 43.52
N VAL A 385 -15.68 -1.19 44.47
CA VAL A 385 -16.63 -2.30 44.37
C VAL A 385 -18.02 -1.75 44.11
N TYR A 386 -18.68 -2.26 43.08
CA TYR A 386 -20.08 -1.99 42.77
C TYR A 386 -20.87 -3.30 42.79
N VAL A 387 -22.10 -3.26 43.31
CA VAL A 387 -23.07 -4.33 43.14
C VAL A 387 -24.30 -3.74 42.47
N LEU A 388 -24.65 -4.32 41.32
CA LEU A 388 -25.76 -3.91 40.48
C LEU A 388 -26.87 -4.94 40.55
N ARG A 389 -28.12 -4.47 40.49
CA ARG A 389 -29.31 -5.29 40.33
C ARG A 389 -29.98 -4.92 39.01
N LEU A 390 -30.22 -5.92 38.17
CA LEU A 390 -30.97 -5.78 36.93
C LEU A 390 -32.44 -6.16 37.13
N PRO A 391 -33.36 -5.53 36.38
CA PRO A 391 -34.74 -5.99 36.25
C PRO A 391 -34.83 -7.43 35.73
N ASP A 392 -35.99 -8.07 35.87
CA ASP A 392 -36.21 -9.39 35.28
C ASP A 392 -36.31 -9.24 33.75
N PRO A 393 -35.49 -9.95 32.96
CA PRO A 393 -35.51 -9.80 31.50
C PRO A 393 -36.82 -10.38 30.92
N PRO A 394 -37.30 -9.86 29.78
CA PRO A 394 -38.46 -10.43 29.09
C PRO A 394 -38.26 -11.91 28.73
N GLU A 395 -39.36 -12.68 28.63
CA GLU A 395 -39.32 -14.12 28.33
C GLU A 395 -38.51 -14.41 27.04
N GLY A 396 -37.52 -15.31 27.15
CA GLY A 396 -36.61 -15.67 26.05
C GLY A 396 -35.52 -14.65 25.72
N LYS A 397 -35.37 -13.59 26.52
CA LYS A 397 -34.31 -12.58 26.39
C LYS A 397 -33.41 -12.54 27.62
N PHE A 398 -32.18 -12.06 27.45
CA PHE A 398 -31.17 -12.02 28.52
C PHE A 398 -30.31 -10.77 28.41
N TYR A 399 -29.65 -10.40 29.52
CA TYR A 399 -28.64 -9.36 29.51
C TYR A 399 -27.29 -9.93 29.09
N ASP A 400 -26.72 -9.38 28.02
CA ASP A 400 -25.46 -9.83 27.45
C ASP A 400 -24.35 -8.76 27.50
N MET A 401 -24.70 -7.48 27.62
CA MET A 401 -23.74 -6.40 27.70
C MET A 401 -24.13 -5.36 28.76
N LEU A 402 -23.12 -4.79 29.42
CA LEU A 402 -23.27 -3.68 30.36
C LEU A 402 -22.42 -2.49 29.92
N GLU A 403 -23.06 -1.34 29.75
CA GLU A 403 -22.39 -0.08 29.43
C GLU A 403 -21.88 0.61 30.68
N VAL A 404 -20.58 0.89 30.64
CA VAL A 404 -19.85 1.65 31.65
C VAL A 404 -19.48 3.03 31.10
N SER A 405 -19.64 4.03 31.95
CA SER A 405 -19.29 5.42 31.65
C SER A 405 -18.66 6.08 32.86
N SER A 406 -17.93 7.16 32.64
CA SER A 406 -17.34 8.02 33.67
C SER A 406 -17.43 9.46 33.20
N ASP A 407 -17.36 10.42 34.13
CA ASP A 407 -17.33 11.85 33.83
C ASP A 407 -15.95 12.33 33.35
N ARG A 408 -14.94 11.44 33.36
CA ARG A 408 -13.57 11.70 32.92
C ARG A 408 -13.01 10.47 32.22
N ASP A 409 -11.96 10.67 31.44
CA ASP A 409 -11.15 9.60 30.88
C ASP A 409 -10.77 8.58 31.96
N PHE A 410 -10.86 7.30 31.61
CA PHE A 410 -10.54 6.22 32.52
C PHE A 410 -10.02 5.02 31.75
N GLU A 411 -9.18 4.25 32.42
CA GLU A 411 -8.73 2.92 32.03
C GLU A 411 -8.74 2.07 33.30
N ALA A 412 -9.30 0.88 33.22
CA ALA A 412 -9.52 0.03 34.38
C ALA A 412 -9.55 -1.44 34.01
N THR A 413 -9.02 -2.27 34.91
CA THR A 413 -9.30 -3.70 34.96
C THR A 413 -10.42 -3.94 35.97
N VAL A 414 -11.48 -4.59 35.51
CA VAL A 414 -12.67 -4.89 36.32
C VAL A 414 -12.84 -6.40 36.44
N GLN A 415 -12.80 -6.92 37.67
CA GLN A 415 -13.23 -8.28 37.94
C GLN A 415 -14.75 -8.31 37.97
N VAL A 416 -15.36 -9.10 37.11
CA VAL A 416 -16.82 -9.22 36.99
C VAL A 416 -17.25 -10.54 37.59
N SER A 417 -18.31 -10.52 38.39
CA SER A 417 -18.99 -11.72 38.87
C SER A 417 -20.49 -11.56 38.71
N THR A 418 -21.19 -12.61 38.27
CA THR A 418 -22.64 -12.56 38.05
C THR A 418 -23.35 -13.74 38.72
N GLY A 419 -24.65 -13.58 38.97
CA GLY A 419 -25.50 -14.61 39.55
C GLY A 419 -26.98 -14.25 39.48
N SER A 420 -27.84 -15.25 39.69
CA SER A 420 -29.29 -15.07 39.82
C SER A 420 -29.69 -14.50 41.19
N GLU A 421 -28.85 -14.72 42.21
CA GLU A 421 -29.01 -14.25 43.58
C GLU A 421 -27.77 -13.48 44.04
N ALA A 422 -27.94 -12.51 44.94
CA ALA A 422 -26.84 -11.66 45.43
C ALA A 422 -25.74 -12.44 46.18
N ASP A 423 -26.08 -13.58 46.79
CA ASP A 423 -25.17 -14.38 47.61
C ASP A 423 -24.53 -15.55 46.83
N ALA A 424 -24.93 -15.76 45.57
CA ALA A 424 -24.48 -16.86 44.72
C ALA A 424 -23.78 -16.34 43.44
N LEU A 425 -22.86 -15.40 43.61
CA LEU A 425 -22.09 -14.80 42.51
C LEU A 425 -20.91 -15.69 42.13
N ARG A 426 -20.69 -15.87 40.82
CA ARG A 426 -19.53 -16.58 40.27
C ARG A 426 -18.72 -15.65 39.40
N SER A 427 -17.40 -15.84 39.37
CA SER A 427 -16.52 -14.98 38.58
C SER A 427 -16.71 -15.23 37.08
N GLN A 428 -16.90 -14.15 36.33
CA GLN A 428 -16.95 -14.13 34.87
C GLN A 428 -15.59 -13.83 34.24
N GLY A 429 -14.62 -13.38 35.03
CA GLY A 429 -13.26 -13.04 34.59
C GLY A 429 -12.90 -11.58 34.82
N TYR A 430 -11.79 -11.17 34.21
CA TYR A 430 -11.25 -9.82 34.24
C TYR A 430 -11.46 -9.12 32.89
N TYR A 431 -11.94 -7.88 32.95
CA TYR A 431 -12.35 -7.08 31.81
C TYR A 431 -11.57 -5.78 31.78
N SER A 432 -10.98 -5.42 30.65
CA SER A 432 -10.32 -4.13 30.47
C SER A 432 -11.30 -3.14 29.85
N ILE A 433 -11.65 -2.09 30.60
CA ILE A 433 -12.54 -1.03 30.14
C ILE A 433 -11.81 0.31 30.10
N TYR A 434 -12.04 1.09 29.04
CA TYR A 434 -11.39 2.37 28.86
C TYR A 434 -12.18 3.31 27.95
N ARG A 435 -12.00 4.61 28.19
CA ARG A 435 -12.51 5.70 27.36
C ARG A 435 -11.52 6.87 27.40
N TYR A 436 -11.20 7.41 26.23
CA TYR A 436 -10.40 8.61 26.06
C TYR A 436 -11.13 9.60 25.12
N ASP A 437 -11.17 10.89 25.47
CA ASP A 437 -11.88 11.91 24.68
C ASP A 437 -11.29 12.17 23.27
N GLN A 438 -10.08 11.67 22.95
CA GLN A 438 -9.38 11.94 21.68
C GLN A 438 -9.61 10.90 20.55
N GLY A 439 -10.84 10.40 20.38
CA GLY A 439 -11.26 9.71 19.16
C GLY A 439 -10.55 8.38 18.82
N GLY A 440 -10.11 7.62 19.83
CA GLY A 440 -9.62 6.25 19.67
C GLY A 440 -10.71 5.17 19.82
N ASP A 441 -10.33 3.91 19.67
CA ASP A 441 -11.18 2.75 20.04
C ASP A 441 -11.58 2.91 21.52
N GLU A 442 -12.85 2.68 21.89
CA GLU A 442 -13.31 2.75 23.28
C GLU A 442 -13.86 1.38 23.69
N ASN A 443 -13.46 0.86 24.86
CA ASN A 443 -14.04 -0.37 25.41
C ASN A 443 -14.87 -0.04 26.65
N ARG A 444 -16.13 0.31 26.41
CA ARG A 444 -17.08 0.72 27.45
C ARG A 444 -18.12 -0.34 27.77
N LEU A 445 -18.04 -1.49 27.11
CA LEU A 445 -19.01 -2.56 27.21
C LEU A 445 -18.36 -3.75 27.91
N ILE A 446 -19.04 -4.27 28.92
CA ILE A 446 -18.69 -5.53 29.56
C ILE A 446 -19.63 -6.58 29.00
N SER A 447 -19.11 -7.53 28.20
CA SER A 447 -19.90 -8.62 27.63
C SER A 447 -19.96 -9.81 28.61
N PHE A 448 -21.16 -10.22 29.00
CA PHE A 448 -21.36 -11.36 29.89
C PHE A 448 -21.33 -12.68 29.14
N TYR A 449 -20.62 -13.66 29.68
CA TYR A 449 -20.58 -15.00 29.12
C TYR A 449 -21.90 -15.74 29.38
N ARG A 450 -22.45 -16.33 28.30
CA ARG A 450 -23.52 -17.33 28.38
C ARG A 450 -22.90 -18.70 28.18
N GLY A 451 -22.57 -19.35 29.28
CA GLY A 451 -22.30 -20.79 29.27
C GLY A 451 -23.58 -21.58 29.05
N ASP A 452 -23.47 -22.90 29.09
CA ASP A 452 -24.56 -23.90 29.03
C ASP A 452 -25.50 -23.86 30.26
N ARG A 453 -25.63 -22.71 30.92
CA ARG A 453 -26.16 -22.57 32.29
C ARG A 453 -27.08 -21.35 32.37
N ASP A 454 -28.29 -21.58 32.87
CA ASP A 454 -29.40 -20.64 33.10
C ASP A 454 -29.05 -19.45 34.04
N LEU A 455 -28.08 -18.62 33.67
CA LEU A 455 -27.73 -17.42 34.43
C LEU A 455 -28.51 -16.24 33.84
N THR A 456 -29.55 -15.81 34.54
CA THR A 456 -30.28 -14.56 34.22
C THR A 456 -29.45 -13.29 34.48
N ASN A 457 -28.23 -13.44 35.02
CA ASN A 457 -27.28 -12.36 35.37
C ASN A 457 -27.91 -11.20 36.17
N ARG A 458 -28.93 -11.50 36.98
CA ARG A 458 -29.74 -10.50 37.71
C ARG A 458 -28.90 -9.63 38.66
N TYR A 459 -27.87 -10.21 39.25
CA TYR A 459 -26.94 -9.50 40.11
C TYR A 459 -25.54 -9.52 39.50
N ILE A 460 -24.90 -8.36 39.47
CA ILE A 460 -23.55 -8.17 38.94
C ILE A 460 -22.70 -7.51 40.02
N ARG A 461 -21.55 -8.09 40.33
CA ARG A 461 -20.52 -7.50 41.19
C ARG A 461 -19.31 -7.14 40.35
N LEU A 462 -18.86 -5.90 40.49
CA LEU A 462 -17.73 -5.34 39.76
C LEU A 462 -16.69 -4.87 40.76
N GLU A 463 -15.46 -5.37 40.64
CA GLU A 463 -14.31 -4.85 41.39
C GLU A 463 -13.35 -4.18 40.41
N SER A 464 -13.32 -2.85 40.42
CA SER A 464 -12.47 -2.04 39.55
C SER A 464 -11.24 -1.55 40.30
N ASP A 465 -10.10 -1.50 39.63
CA ASP A 465 -8.87 -0.83 40.07
C ASP A 465 -8.83 0.68 39.75
N SER A 466 -9.89 1.22 39.13
CA SER A 466 -9.94 2.63 38.76
C SER A 466 -10.29 3.54 39.92
N ASP A 467 -9.62 4.69 39.97
CA ASP A 467 -9.99 5.80 40.86
C ASP A 467 -11.19 6.61 40.33
N ALA A 468 -11.53 6.48 39.05
CA ALA A 468 -12.66 7.19 38.45
C ALA A 468 -14.02 6.59 38.90
N PRO A 469 -15.06 7.42 39.13
CA PRO A 469 -16.40 6.89 39.41
C PRO A 469 -16.99 6.30 38.13
N LEU A 470 -17.49 5.07 38.24
CA LEU A 470 -18.11 4.36 37.14
C LEU A 470 -19.63 4.46 37.27
N TYR A 471 -20.29 4.80 36.17
CA TYR A 471 -21.74 4.89 36.03
C TYR A 471 -22.23 3.90 35.00
N PHE A 472 -23.32 3.21 35.34
CA PHE A 472 -23.91 2.14 34.55
C PHE A 472 -25.20 2.66 33.91
N ARG A 473 -25.14 3.00 32.62
CA ARG A 473 -26.23 3.69 31.93
C ARG A 473 -27.23 2.74 31.30
N ALA A 474 -26.75 1.61 30.80
CA ALA A 474 -27.55 0.64 30.10
C ALA A 474 -26.99 -0.77 30.32
N ALA A 475 -27.87 -1.73 30.56
CA ALA A 475 -27.63 -3.14 30.31
C ALA A 475 -28.48 -3.54 29.09
N TYR A 476 -27.81 -4.03 28.05
CA TYR A 476 -28.44 -4.37 26.79
C TYR A 476 -29.06 -5.77 26.87
N ILE A 477 -30.22 -5.91 26.23
CA ILE A 477 -31.00 -7.15 26.20
C ILE A 477 -30.89 -7.74 24.80
N SER A 478 -30.47 -9.00 24.68
CA SER A 478 -30.46 -9.74 23.42
C SER A 478 -31.36 -10.98 23.47
N GLY A 479 -31.80 -11.41 22.28
CA GLY A 479 -32.54 -12.66 22.08
C GLY A 479 -31.61 -13.80 21.63
N GLU A 480 -32.12 -15.03 21.62
CA GLU A 480 -31.38 -16.26 21.33
C GLU A 480 -30.71 -16.31 19.93
N TYR A 481 -31.21 -15.54 18.97
CA TYR A 481 -30.72 -15.47 17.59
C TYR A 481 -29.89 -14.21 17.27
N ASP A 482 -29.84 -13.24 18.18
CA ASP A 482 -29.06 -12.00 18.03
C ASP A 482 -27.78 -12.10 18.86
N ARG A 483 -26.87 -13.00 18.46
CA ARG A 483 -25.62 -13.18 19.22
C ARG A 483 -24.72 -11.97 19.01
N ALA A 484 -24.37 -11.29 20.10
CA ALA A 484 -23.36 -10.24 20.09
C ALA A 484 -21.94 -10.77 19.79
N GLU A 485 -21.73 -12.08 19.95
CA GLU A 485 -20.46 -12.75 19.68
C GLU A 485 -20.65 -14.18 19.15
N PHE A 486 -19.72 -14.64 18.33
CA PHE A 486 -19.66 -15.96 17.74
C PHE A 486 -18.51 -16.78 18.35
N LYS A 487 -18.81 -18.00 18.79
CA LYS A 487 -17.83 -18.95 19.34
C LYS A 487 -17.13 -19.71 18.21
N ILE A 488 -15.80 -19.81 18.31
CA ILE A 488 -14.94 -20.60 17.42
C ILE A 488 -14.12 -21.54 18.30
N ASP A 489 -14.28 -22.85 18.11
CA ASP A 489 -13.50 -23.85 18.82
C ASP A 489 -12.15 -24.08 18.14
N PHE A 490 -11.08 -24.18 18.94
CA PHE A 490 -9.74 -24.48 18.48
C PHE A 490 -9.32 -25.87 18.92
N ASP A 491 -8.67 -26.61 18.02
CA ASP A 491 -8.08 -27.90 18.32
C ASP A 491 -6.79 -27.71 19.12
N VAL A 492 -6.82 -28.09 20.39
CA VAL A 492 -5.68 -27.90 21.31
C VAL A 492 -4.52 -28.82 20.94
N ASP A 493 -4.79 -30.02 20.41
CA ASP A 493 -3.76 -30.99 20.03
C ASP A 493 -2.95 -30.53 18.80
N ALA A 494 -3.52 -29.61 18.00
CA ALA A 494 -2.88 -29.02 16.83
C ALA A 494 -2.08 -27.74 17.14
N LEU A 495 -2.14 -27.22 18.38
CA LEU A 495 -1.39 -26.03 18.77
C LEU A 495 0.09 -26.37 18.93
N ASP A 496 0.95 -25.52 18.36
CA ASP A 496 2.37 -25.55 18.68
C ASP A 496 2.53 -25.10 20.14
N SER A 497 3.05 -25.99 21.01
CA SER A 497 3.24 -25.69 22.43
C SER A 497 4.56 -26.26 22.95
N TYR A 498 5.14 -25.58 23.94
CA TYR A 498 6.37 -26.04 24.60
C TYR A 498 6.46 -25.48 26.02
N ASP A 499 7.19 -26.19 26.88
CA ASP A 499 7.53 -25.75 28.23
C ASP A 499 8.82 -24.91 28.18
N ASP A 500 8.70 -23.63 28.53
CA ASP A 500 9.79 -22.67 28.54
C ASP A 500 10.45 -22.65 29.92
N GLY A 501 11.49 -23.47 30.07
CA GLY A 501 12.24 -23.60 31.33
C GLY A 501 13.02 -22.35 31.75
N ASP A 502 13.18 -21.34 30.89
CA ASP A 502 13.78 -20.06 31.29
C ASP A 502 12.75 -19.11 31.90
N ARG A 503 11.48 -19.25 31.51
CA ARG A 503 10.34 -18.45 32.02
C ARG A 503 9.54 -19.17 33.10
N ASP A 504 9.83 -20.43 33.37
CA ASP A 504 8.99 -21.34 34.17
C ASP A 504 7.52 -21.26 33.74
N ALA A 505 7.27 -21.38 32.43
CA ALA A 505 5.96 -21.16 31.83
C ALA A 505 5.66 -22.09 30.65
N MET A 506 4.41 -22.52 30.54
CA MET A 506 3.91 -23.23 29.37
C MET A 506 3.46 -22.23 28.30
N VAL A 507 3.94 -22.41 27.07
CA VAL A 507 3.67 -21.50 25.95
C VAL A 507 2.83 -22.20 24.89
N TYR A 508 1.76 -21.55 24.45
CA TYR A 508 0.87 -22.01 23.37
C TYR A 508 0.82 -20.97 22.25
N TYR A 509 1.01 -21.41 21.00
CA TYR A 509 0.88 -20.58 19.81
C TYR A 509 -0.46 -20.85 19.10
N LEU A 510 -1.30 -19.82 19.08
CA LEU A 510 -2.55 -19.81 18.33
C LEU A 510 -2.36 -19.03 17.03
N LYS A 511 -2.10 -19.76 15.93
CA LYS A 511 -1.85 -19.19 14.59
C LYS A 511 -2.98 -18.30 14.08
N ASN A 512 -4.22 -18.57 14.48
CA ASN A 512 -5.42 -17.86 13.99
C ASN A 512 -5.41 -17.74 12.45
N GLU A 513 -5.29 -18.87 11.75
CA GLU A 513 -4.96 -18.90 10.31
C GLU A 513 -5.93 -18.09 9.44
N ARG A 514 -7.22 -18.08 9.79
CA ARG A 514 -8.28 -17.32 9.10
C ARG A 514 -8.44 -15.87 9.55
N ARG A 515 -7.62 -15.44 10.52
CA ARG A 515 -7.59 -14.08 11.05
C ARG A 515 -8.91 -13.60 11.62
N HIS A 516 -9.59 -14.47 12.37
CA HIS A 516 -10.80 -14.07 13.07
C HIS A 516 -10.48 -12.97 14.08
N ASN A 517 -11.32 -11.93 14.18
CA ASN A 517 -11.15 -10.83 15.13
C ASN A 517 -11.50 -11.29 16.56
N LEU A 518 -10.62 -12.09 17.16
CA LEU A 518 -10.80 -12.64 18.49
C LEU A 518 -10.82 -11.51 19.52
N LYS A 519 -11.93 -11.32 20.23
CA LYS A 519 -12.05 -10.34 21.33
C LYS A 519 -11.93 -11.01 22.70
N ARG A 520 -12.18 -12.32 22.77
CA ARG A 520 -12.16 -13.06 24.02
C ARG A 520 -11.74 -14.51 23.78
N LEU A 521 -11.07 -15.09 24.78
CA LEU A 521 -10.64 -16.48 24.82
C LEU A 521 -11.27 -17.20 26.01
N GLU A 522 -11.71 -18.43 25.78
CA GLU A 522 -12.16 -19.38 26.78
C GLU A 522 -11.13 -20.52 26.84
N LEU A 523 -10.56 -20.73 28.01
CA LEU A 523 -9.57 -21.77 28.29
C LEU A 523 -10.16 -22.74 29.32
N VAL A 524 -10.17 -24.03 29.02
CA VAL A 524 -10.65 -25.06 29.94
C VAL A 524 -9.48 -25.92 30.35
N PHE A 525 -9.19 -25.98 31.64
CA PHE A 525 -8.08 -26.76 32.18
C PHE A 525 -8.55 -28.12 32.73
N ALA A 526 -7.69 -29.13 32.69
CA ALA A 526 -7.95 -30.42 33.32
C ALA A 526 -7.81 -30.34 34.86
N ASP A 527 -6.95 -29.45 35.34
CA ASP A 527 -6.69 -29.19 36.75
C ASP A 527 -7.88 -28.60 37.49
N LYS A 528 -8.14 -29.12 38.70
CA LYS A 528 -9.30 -28.73 39.52
C LYS A 528 -9.06 -27.50 40.39
N ARG A 529 -7.79 -27.21 40.72
CA ARG A 529 -7.40 -26.08 41.56
C ARG A 529 -6.10 -25.49 41.06
N PHE A 530 -6.11 -24.20 40.76
CA PHE A 530 -4.93 -23.51 40.25
C PHE A 530 -5.06 -22.01 40.49
N ASN A 531 -3.91 -21.32 40.49
CA ASN A 531 -3.82 -19.88 40.48
C ASN A 531 -2.55 -19.49 39.73
N ARG A 532 -2.68 -19.25 38.41
CA ARG A 532 -1.56 -18.94 37.53
C ARG A 532 -1.69 -17.55 36.96
N ARG A 533 -0.54 -16.93 36.68
CA ARG A 533 -0.49 -15.72 35.87
C ARG A 533 -0.50 -16.14 34.40
N VAL A 534 -1.24 -15.40 33.59
CA VAL A 534 -1.28 -15.58 32.15
C VAL A 534 -0.86 -14.30 31.48
N GLU A 535 0.00 -14.41 30.48
CA GLU A 535 0.40 -13.33 29.60
C GLU A 535 0.01 -13.69 28.16
N ILE A 536 -0.53 -12.71 27.44
CA ILE A 536 -0.88 -12.86 26.04
C ILE A 536 -0.05 -11.85 25.26
N GLU A 537 0.72 -12.36 24.32
CA GLU A 537 1.44 -11.57 23.32
C GLU A 537 0.76 -11.74 21.95
N VAL A 538 0.81 -10.74 21.08
CA VAL A 538 0.27 -10.79 19.71
C VAL A 538 1.39 -10.59 18.71
N TYR A 539 1.36 -11.33 17.60
CA TYR A 539 2.36 -11.21 16.56
C TYR A 539 2.26 -9.86 15.83
N ASP A 540 3.39 -9.17 15.67
CA ASP A 540 3.51 -8.00 14.81
C ASP A 540 4.14 -8.36 13.47
N GLU A 541 3.43 -8.07 12.37
CA GLU A 541 3.90 -8.38 11.01
C GLU A 541 4.97 -7.40 10.52
N GLU A 542 4.93 -6.14 10.96
CA GLU A 542 5.88 -5.11 10.52
C GLU A 542 7.26 -5.39 11.11
N ASP A 543 7.30 -5.59 12.43
CA ASP A 543 8.54 -5.80 13.16
C ASP A 543 8.93 -7.28 13.33
N LYS A 544 8.03 -8.20 12.93
CA LYS A 544 8.23 -9.66 12.97
C LYS A 544 8.53 -10.23 14.36
N TYR A 545 7.94 -9.67 15.41
CA TYR A 545 8.07 -10.17 16.77
C TYR A 545 6.73 -10.12 17.52
N TYR A 546 6.65 -10.83 18.65
CA TYR A 546 5.48 -10.82 19.52
C TYR A 546 5.50 -9.63 20.49
N ARG A 547 4.49 -8.77 20.39
CA ARG A 547 4.31 -7.64 21.31
C ARG A 547 3.37 -8.03 22.44
N PHE A 548 3.66 -7.58 23.65
CA PHE A 548 2.77 -7.72 24.79
C PHE A 548 1.38 -7.13 24.49
N LEU A 549 0.33 -7.89 24.77
CA LEU A 549 -1.06 -7.45 24.63
C LEU A 549 -1.71 -7.26 25.99
N MET A 550 -1.66 -8.27 26.86
CA MET A 550 -2.23 -8.20 28.20
C MET A 550 -1.59 -9.19 29.17
N SER A 551 -1.79 -8.97 30.46
CA SER A 551 -1.56 -9.98 31.49
C SER A 551 -2.77 -10.09 32.40
N GLY A 552 -3.02 -11.29 32.93
CA GLY A 552 -4.12 -11.60 33.82
C GLY A 552 -3.78 -12.76 34.75
N ARG A 553 -4.78 -13.28 35.45
CA ARG A 553 -4.66 -14.51 36.24
C ARG A 553 -5.82 -15.44 35.92
N VAL A 554 -5.52 -16.74 35.91
CA VAL A 554 -6.51 -17.81 35.83
C VAL A 554 -6.54 -18.51 37.18
N VAL A 555 -7.74 -18.63 37.76
CA VAL A 555 -7.93 -19.12 39.13
C VAL A 555 -9.12 -20.06 39.21
N SER A 556 -8.89 -21.24 39.78
CA SER A 556 -9.96 -22.17 40.17
C SER A 556 -9.79 -22.60 41.63
N GLU A 557 -10.87 -22.50 42.41
CA GLU A 557 -10.91 -22.91 43.82
C GLU A 557 -11.53 -24.32 44.02
N GLY A 558 -12.01 -24.99 42.95
CA GLY A 558 -12.63 -26.32 43.03
C GLY A 558 -13.15 -26.90 41.70
N GLU A 559 -13.83 -28.04 41.76
CA GLU A 559 -14.24 -28.87 40.60
C GLU A 559 -15.14 -28.20 39.54
N ALA A 560 -15.78 -27.06 39.85
CA ALA A 560 -16.82 -26.48 38.99
C ALA A 560 -16.37 -25.32 38.09
N ASP A 561 -15.17 -24.74 38.32
CA ASP A 561 -14.68 -23.49 37.71
C ASP A 561 -13.37 -23.67 36.92
N THR A 562 -13.17 -24.82 36.28
CA THR A 562 -11.97 -25.07 35.45
C THR A 562 -11.96 -24.28 34.13
N THR A 563 -13.10 -23.67 33.77
CA THR A 563 -13.25 -22.76 32.63
C THR A 563 -12.84 -21.34 33.02
N GLN A 564 -11.96 -20.74 32.24
CA GLN A 564 -11.38 -19.43 32.49
C GLN A 564 -11.55 -18.56 31.26
N ILE A 565 -11.96 -17.32 31.47
CA ILE A 565 -12.28 -16.39 30.39
C ILE A 565 -11.30 -15.22 30.45
N LEU A 566 -10.69 -14.92 29.31
CA LEU A 566 -9.75 -13.82 29.12
C LEU A 566 -10.29 -12.90 28.03
N GLU A 567 -10.67 -11.67 28.40
CA GLU A 567 -11.05 -10.66 27.42
C GLU A 567 -9.83 -9.87 26.96
N LEU A 568 -9.64 -9.80 25.63
CA LEU A 568 -8.53 -9.09 25.02
C LEU A 568 -8.82 -7.58 24.99
N PRO A 569 -7.82 -6.70 25.20
CA PRO A 569 -8.03 -5.25 25.19
C PRO A 569 -8.66 -4.73 23.90
N SER A 570 -8.19 -5.24 22.76
CA SER A 570 -8.77 -5.02 21.43
C SER A 570 -8.88 -6.36 20.69
N ALA A 571 -9.80 -6.47 19.71
CA ALA A 571 -9.93 -7.71 18.97
C ALA A 571 -8.71 -7.95 18.08
N GLN A 572 -8.21 -9.18 18.08
CA GLN A 572 -6.95 -9.56 17.45
C GLN A 572 -7.20 -10.53 16.28
N PRO A 573 -6.95 -10.10 15.03
CA PRO A 573 -6.94 -10.98 13.86
C PRO A 573 -5.60 -11.72 13.67
N ARG A 574 -4.61 -11.45 14.51
CA ARG A 574 -3.25 -11.97 14.35
C ARG A 574 -3.01 -13.19 15.24
N GLU A 575 -1.87 -13.82 15.03
CA GLU A 575 -1.39 -14.93 15.85
C GLU A 575 -1.21 -14.47 17.30
N LEU A 576 -1.67 -15.29 18.24
CA LEU A 576 -1.58 -15.04 19.67
C LEU A 576 -0.63 -16.06 20.30
N LYS A 577 0.21 -15.57 21.21
CA LYS A 577 1.06 -16.41 22.06
C LYS A 577 0.56 -16.30 23.48
N ILE A 578 0.08 -17.41 24.02
CA ILE A 578 -0.49 -17.51 25.36
C ILE A 578 0.56 -18.16 26.25
N ILE A 579 0.96 -17.46 27.31
CA ILE A 579 2.02 -17.86 28.23
C ILE A 579 1.40 -18.04 29.60
N ILE A 580 1.49 -19.24 30.15
CA ILE A 580 0.93 -19.58 31.46
C ILE A 580 2.10 -19.92 32.39
N GLU A 581 2.41 -19.00 33.30
CA GLU A 581 3.48 -19.21 34.30
C GLU A 581 3.09 -20.36 35.23
N HIS A 582 4.00 -21.30 35.49
CA HIS A 582 3.82 -22.42 36.42
C HIS A 582 4.76 -22.32 37.64
N GLY A 583 5.95 -21.74 37.49
CA GLY A 583 6.91 -21.54 38.58
C GLY A 583 7.40 -22.87 39.14
N ASP A 584 7.17 -23.12 40.43
CA ASP A 584 7.54 -24.38 41.10
C ASP A 584 6.48 -25.48 40.96
N ASP A 585 5.30 -25.16 40.42
CA ASP A 585 4.20 -26.12 40.26
C ASP A 585 4.23 -26.78 38.87
N GLU A 586 3.53 -27.91 38.69
CA GLU A 586 3.39 -28.53 37.38
C GLU A 586 2.64 -27.63 36.36
N PRO A 587 3.01 -27.68 35.06
CA PRO A 587 2.30 -26.97 34.00
C PRO A 587 0.82 -27.35 33.94
N LEU A 588 -0.06 -26.35 33.75
CA LEU A 588 -1.48 -26.61 33.58
C LEU A 588 -1.78 -27.30 32.24
N GLU A 589 -2.61 -28.33 32.28
CA GLU A 589 -3.05 -29.06 31.08
C GLU A 589 -4.30 -28.39 30.49
N LEU A 590 -4.15 -27.81 29.29
CA LEU A 590 -5.24 -27.22 28.55
C LEU A 590 -6.04 -28.33 27.83
N LYS A 591 -7.33 -28.46 28.15
CA LYS A 591 -8.22 -29.48 27.60
C LYS A 591 -8.98 -29.00 26.36
N SER A 592 -9.44 -27.75 26.37
CA SER A 592 -10.11 -27.14 25.23
C SER A 592 -9.93 -25.64 25.23
N MET A 593 -9.93 -25.05 24.04
CA MET A 593 -9.84 -23.61 23.85
C MET A 593 -10.88 -23.15 22.84
N ALA A 594 -11.50 -22.01 23.12
CA ALA A 594 -12.38 -21.35 22.16
C ALA A 594 -12.12 -19.85 22.13
N GLY A 595 -12.31 -19.25 20.96
CA GLY A 595 -12.28 -17.82 20.74
C GLY A 595 -13.68 -17.27 20.50
N TYR A 596 -13.88 -16.02 20.88
CA TYR A 596 -15.13 -15.30 20.65
C TYR A 596 -14.87 -14.10 19.75
N VAL A 597 -15.61 -14.04 18.65
CA VAL A 597 -15.56 -12.96 17.66
C VAL A 597 -16.80 -12.09 17.83
N PRO A 598 -16.67 -10.76 17.98
CA PRO A 598 -17.82 -9.87 18.00
C PRO A 598 -18.68 -9.99 16.75
N ALA A 599 -19.96 -9.64 16.85
CA ALA A 599 -20.83 -9.55 15.70
C ALA A 599 -20.27 -8.54 14.69
N GLU A 600 -20.14 -8.97 13.44
CA GLU A 600 -19.61 -8.18 12.33
C GLU A 600 -20.66 -8.00 11.24
N GLU A 601 -20.56 -6.89 10.50
CA GLU A 601 -21.33 -6.65 9.30
C GLU A 601 -20.41 -6.22 8.15
N VAL A 602 -20.80 -6.58 6.93
CA VAL A 602 -20.21 -6.07 5.70
C VAL A 602 -20.97 -4.82 5.30
N VAL A 603 -20.24 -3.71 5.15
CA VAL A 603 -20.77 -2.49 4.55
C VAL A 603 -20.41 -2.49 3.07
N ILE A 604 -21.42 -2.37 2.21
CA ILE A 604 -21.30 -2.46 0.75
C ILE A 604 -21.63 -1.10 0.15
N ASP A 605 -20.77 -0.59 -0.73
CA ASP A 605 -21.05 0.63 -1.51
C ASP A 605 -22.01 0.33 -2.66
N LEU A 606 -23.17 0.99 -2.63
CA LEU A 606 -24.21 0.86 -3.66
C LEU A 606 -24.22 2.04 -4.63
N SER A 607 -23.30 3.00 -4.51
CA SER A 607 -23.26 4.22 -5.33
C SER A 607 -23.19 3.96 -6.83
N ARG A 608 -22.69 2.79 -7.24
CA ARG A 608 -22.58 2.36 -8.64
C ARG A 608 -23.63 1.34 -9.08
N ILE A 609 -24.54 0.95 -8.19
CA ILE A 609 -25.48 -0.13 -8.46
C ILE A 609 -26.45 0.21 -9.59
N ASP A 610 -26.87 1.48 -9.71
CA ASP A 610 -27.84 1.90 -10.73
C ASP A 610 -27.28 1.69 -12.14
N PHE A 611 -25.97 1.92 -12.33
CA PHE A 611 -25.26 1.62 -13.59
C PHE A 611 -25.25 0.11 -13.90
N ILE A 612 -25.13 -0.73 -12.88
CA ILE A 612 -25.12 -2.20 -13.02
C ILE A 612 -26.53 -2.72 -13.36
N LEU A 613 -27.56 -2.18 -12.70
CA LEU A 613 -28.95 -2.54 -12.94
C LEU A 613 -29.44 -2.07 -14.33
N GLU A 614 -28.98 -0.90 -14.80
CA GLU A 614 -29.27 -0.40 -16.15
C GLU A 614 -28.63 -1.26 -17.26
N ALA A 615 -27.53 -1.97 -16.97
CA ALA A 615 -26.86 -2.87 -17.91
C ALA A 615 -27.62 -4.20 -18.16
N GLY A 616 -28.79 -4.38 -17.55
CA GLY A 616 -29.67 -5.53 -17.77
C GLY A 616 -29.46 -6.70 -16.80
N GLU A 617 -28.65 -6.53 -15.76
CA GLU A 617 -28.53 -7.48 -14.67
C GLU A 617 -29.71 -7.36 -13.70
N LYS A 618 -30.22 -8.50 -13.22
CA LYS A 618 -31.39 -8.51 -12.35
C LYS A 618 -31.01 -8.00 -10.95
N PRO A 619 -31.82 -7.12 -10.31
CA PRO A 619 -31.57 -6.57 -8.97
C PRO A 619 -31.54 -7.58 -7.82
N ASN A 620 -31.76 -8.87 -8.09
CA ASN A 620 -31.83 -9.93 -7.08
C ASN A 620 -30.67 -10.93 -7.16
N GLN A 621 -29.60 -10.63 -7.90
CA GLN A 621 -28.42 -11.51 -8.05
C GLN A 621 -27.16 -10.86 -7.50
N PHE A 622 -27.17 -10.54 -6.21
CA PHE A 622 -25.95 -10.23 -5.47
C PHE A 622 -25.49 -11.50 -4.76
N ARG A 623 -24.20 -11.80 -4.82
CA ARG A 623 -23.62 -12.98 -4.17
C ARG A 623 -22.43 -12.57 -3.33
N MET A 624 -22.34 -13.17 -2.15
CA MET A 624 -21.15 -13.13 -1.32
C MET A 624 -20.38 -14.43 -1.52
N TYR A 625 -19.16 -14.35 -2.04
CA TYR A 625 -18.25 -15.49 -2.15
C TYR A 625 -17.21 -15.44 -1.04
N TYR A 626 -16.84 -16.61 -0.51
CA TYR A 626 -15.89 -16.75 0.59
C TYR A 626 -15.31 -18.18 0.68
N GLY A 627 -14.41 -18.41 1.63
CA GLY A 627 -13.69 -19.66 1.82
C GLY A 627 -12.48 -19.79 0.90
N ASN A 628 -11.74 -18.70 0.69
CA ASN A 628 -10.46 -18.73 -0.02
C ASN A 628 -9.36 -18.23 0.92
N ASP A 629 -8.67 -19.16 1.58
CA ASP A 629 -7.63 -18.85 2.57
C ASP A 629 -6.42 -18.08 1.98
N TYR A 630 -6.29 -18.05 0.64
CA TYR A 630 -5.23 -17.36 -0.08
C TYR A 630 -5.67 -16.04 -0.73
N ALA A 631 -6.92 -15.61 -0.50
CA ALA A 631 -7.40 -14.32 -0.99
C ALA A 631 -6.63 -13.17 -0.31
N GLU A 632 -6.28 -12.16 -1.12
CA GLU A 632 -5.68 -10.93 -0.61
C GLU A 632 -6.74 -10.01 0.00
N TRP A 633 -6.31 -8.99 0.74
CA TRP A 633 -7.24 -7.98 1.21
C TRP A 633 -7.86 -7.27 0.00
N PRO A 634 -9.19 -7.05 0.00
CA PRO A 634 -9.79 -6.19 -0.99
C PRO A 634 -9.20 -4.79 -0.91
N ASP A 635 -8.70 -4.28 -2.04
CA ASP A 635 -8.04 -2.97 -2.15
C ASP A 635 -9.10 -1.88 -2.43
N TYR A 636 -9.88 -1.54 -1.40
CA TYR A 636 -10.86 -0.45 -1.46
C TYR A 636 -10.56 0.60 -0.40
N ASP A 637 -10.61 1.88 -0.78
CA ASP A 637 -10.52 3.02 0.16
C ASP A 637 -11.84 3.27 0.93
N LEU A 638 -12.74 2.28 0.98
CA LEU A 638 -14.10 2.47 1.50
C LEU A 638 -14.12 2.66 3.01
N ASP A 639 -13.21 2.02 3.73
CA ASP A 639 -13.05 2.17 5.18
C ASP A 639 -12.71 3.62 5.59
N VAL A 640 -11.91 4.32 4.78
CA VAL A 640 -11.53 5.73 5.00
C VAL A 640 -12.59 6.70 4.48
N THR A 641 -13.27 6.35 3.38
CA THR A 641 -14.25 7.24 2.72
C THR A 641 -15.68 7.06 3.22
N TYR A 642 -15.94 6.05 4.05
CA TYR A 642 -17.26 5.74 4.59
C TYR A 642 -17.82 6.87 5.47
N ASP A 643 -19.02 7.34 5.09
CA ASP A 643 -19.78 8.34 5.83
C ASP A 643 -21.03 7.72 6.45
N SER A 644 -20.98 7.50 7.76
CA SER A 644 -22.08 6.92 8.53
C SER A 644 -23.38 7.74 8.53
N ALA A 645 -23.35 9.01 8.14
CA ALA A 645 -24.53 9.87 8.05
C ALA A 645 -25.33 9.69 6.76
N GLN A 646 -24.75 9.05 5.74
CA GLN A 646 -25.43 8.75 4.48
C GLN A 646 -26.61 7.77 4.70
N PRO A 647 -27.58 7.69 3.78
CA PRO A 647 -28.67 6.74 3.90
C PRO A 647 -28.19 5.29 3.74
N HIS A 648 -28.66 4.40 4.62
CA HIS A 648 -28.31 2.98 4.63
C HIS A 648 -29.53 2.09 4.45
N ILE A 649 -29.31 0.88 3.93
CA ILE A 649 -30.29 -0.20 3.93
C ILE A 649 -29.69 -1.46 4.54
N THR A 650 -30.45 -2.16 5.39
CA THR A 650 -30.03 -3.48 5.90
C THR A 650 -30.46 -4.54 4.90
N VAL A 651 -29.52 -5.37 4.48
CA VAL A 651 -29.74 -6.52 3.58
C VAL A 651 -29.58 -7.82 4.36
N ARG A 652 -30.09 -8.91 3.80
CA ARG A 652 -29.99 -10.25 4.40
C ARG A 652 -29.31 -11.19 3.43
N SER A 653 -28.39 -12.01 3.96
CA SER A 653 -27.86 -13.17 3.27
C SER A 653 -28.85 -14.33 3.37
N LEU A 654 -28.88 -15.15 2.33
CA LEU A 654 -29.58 -16.43 2.31
C LEU A 654 -28.65 -17.54 2.82
N GLU A 655 -29.14 -18.78 2.72
CA GLU A 655 -28.43 -19.97 3.18
C GLU A 655 -27.08 -20.16 2.50
N HIS A 656 -26.14 -20.69 3.29
CA HIS A 656 -24.82 -21.10 2.88
C HIS A 656 -24.86 -22.22 1.83
N GLN A 657 -24.11 -22.05 0.74
CA GLN A 657 -24.03 -23.03 -0.35
C GLN A 657 -22.57 -23.30 -0.73
N GLU A 658 -22.28 -24.57 -1.05
CA GLU A 658 -21.02 -24.96 -1.70
C GLU A 658 -21.00 -24.44 -3.14
N ASN A 659 -19.86 -23.92 -3.56
CA ASN A 659 -19.68 -23.42 -4.92
C ASN A 659 -19.37 -24.59 -5.89
N PRO A 660 -20.27 -24.94 -6.82
CA PRO A 660 -20.04 -26.02 -7.77
C PRO A 660 -18.95 -25.68 -8.80
N GLU A 661 -18.60 -24.40 -8.97
CA GLU A 661 -17.55 -23.94 -9.87
C GLU A 661 -16.17 -23.95 -9.21
N PHE A 662 -16.08 -24.29 -7.91
CA PHE A 662 -14.82 -24.31 -7.20
C PHE A 662 -13.83 -25.30 -7.82
N ALA A 663 -12.64 -24.81 -8.16
CA ALA A 663 -11.55 -25.61 -8.68
C ALA A 663 -10.20 -24.99 -8.32
N TYR A 664 -9.27 -25.82 -7.83
CA TYR A 664 -7.92 -25.34 -7.56
C TYR A 664 -7.22 -24.83 -8.82
N SER A 665 -6.72 -23.60 -8.73
CA SER A 665 -5.97 -22.96 -9.80
C SER A 665 -4.55 -23.53 -9.88
N ILE A 666 -4.04 -23.68 -11.11
CA ILE A 666 -2.63 -23.99 -11.37
C ILE A 666 -1.74 -22.79 -11.02
N VAL A 667 -2.31 -21.58 -11.04
CA VAL A 667 -1.59 -20.29 -10.92
C VAL A 667 -1.69 -19.72 -9.51
N GLU A 668 -2.76 -19.99 -8.77
CA GLU A 668 -2.93 -19.55 -7.39
C GLU A 668 -2.54 -20.66 -6.38
N PRO A 669 -2.16 -20.30 -5.15
CA PRO A 669 -1.90 -21.26 -4.09
C PRO A 669 -3.12 -22.17 -3.80
N PRO A 670 -2.90 -23.38 -3.28
CA PRO A 670 -1.61 -23.96 -2.89
C PRO A 670 -0.87 -24.66 -4.05
N LEU A 671 -1.55 -24.99 -5.14
CA LEU A 671 -1.01 -25.81 -6.24
C LEU A 671 0.13 -25.13 -6.98
N SER A 672 0.04 -23.82 -7.20
CA SER A 672 1.10 -23.04 -7.84
C SER A 672 2.43 -23.11 -7.07
N ILE A 673 2.39 -23.10 -5.74
CA ILE A 673 3.58 -23.20 -4.87
C ILE A 673 4.34 -24.50 -5.17
N TRP A 674 3.62 -25.62 -5.28
CA TRP A 674 4.23 -26.93 -5.57
C TRP A 674 4.77 -27.01 -7.00
N ILE A 675 4.04 -26.47 -7.97
CA ILE A 675 4.45 -26.45 -9.38
C ILE A 675 5.70 -25.59 -9.56
N ILE A 676 5.77 -24.42 -8.93
CA ILE A 676 6.93 -23.53 -8.98
C ILE A 676 8.15 -24.19 -8.34
N ARG A 677 7.99 -24.83 -7.18
CA ARG A 677 9.08 -25.60 -6.54
C ARG A 677 9.61 -26.68 -7.48
N ALA A 678 8.73 -27.43 -8.15
CA ALA A 678 9.12 -28.46 -9.11
C ALA A 678 9.87 -27.85 -10.32
N LEU A 679 9.33 -26.80 -10.93
CA LEU A 679 9.96 -26.11 -12.06
C LEU A 679 11.31 -25.49 -11.68
N PHE A 680 11.43 -24.92 -10.48
CA PHE A 680 12.68 -24.38 -9.96
C PHE A 680 13.75 -25.47 -9.83
N LEU A 681 13.40 -26.62 -9.24
CA LEU A 681 14.32 -27.76 -9.12
C LEU A 681 14.73 -28.32 -10.49
N ILE A 682 13.79 -28.41 -11.43
CA ILE A 682 14.06 -28.83 -12.82
C ILE A 682 14.99 -27.82 -13.53
N GLY A 683 14.75 -26.52 -13.36
CA GLY A 683 15.60 -25.46 -13.92
C GLY A 683 17.01 -25.49 -13.36
N LEU A 684 17.16 -25.71 -12.05
CA LEU A 684 18.45 -25.83 -11.37
C LEU A 684 19.21 -27.09 -11.85
N ALA A 685 18.51 -28.21 -12.03
CA ALA A 685 19.06 -29.41 -12.64
C ALA A 685 19.49 -29.18 -14.10
N ALA A 686 18.67 -28.50 -14.91
CA ALA A 686 18.99 -28.19 -16.30
C ALA A 686 20.22 -27.27 -16.44
N LEU A 687 20.40 -26.31 -15.52
CA LEU A 687 21.57 -25.43 -15.46
C LEU A 687 22.85 -26.14 -14.99
N SER A 688 22.72 -27.21 -14.20
CA SER A 688 23.86 -28.04 -13.80
C SER A 688 24.53 -28.74 -14.99
N ILE A 689 23.76 -29.11 -16.03
CA ILE A 689 24.25 -29.85 -17.21
C ILE A 689 25.34 -29.07 -18.00
N PRO A 690 25.12 -27.82 -18.44
CA PRO A 690 26.16 -27.03 -19.08
C PRO A 690 27.30 -26.68 -18.13
N GLY A 691 27.02 -26.47 -16.84
CA GLY A 691 28.06 -26.27 -15.81
C GLY A 691 29.03 -27.45 -15.74
N VAL A 692 28.51 -28.67 -15.61
CA VAL A 692 29.30 -29.92 -15.63
C VAL A 692 30.06 -30.08 -16.95
N ARG A 693 29.44 -29.77 -18.09
CA ARG A 693 30.14 -29.82 -19.40
C ARG A 693 31.30 -28.82 -19.51
N ILE A 694 31.17 -27.63 -18.95
CA ILE A 694 32.24 -26.62 -18.92
C ILE A 694 33.37 -27.09 -17.99
N PHE A 695 33.04 -27.57 -16.78
CA PHE A 695 34.03 -28.08 -15.83
C PHE A 695 34.79 -29.30 -16.37
N THR A 696 34.10 -30.24 -17.00
CA THR A 696 34.74 -31.42 -17.62
C THR A 696 35.67 -31.04 -18.78
N ARG A 697 35.28 -30.07 -19.64
CA ARG A 697 36.19 -29.54 -20.68
C ARG A 697 37.42 -28.86 -20.08
N PHE A 698 37.22 -28.03 -19.06
CA PHE A 698 38.32 -27.33 -18.38
C PHE A 698 39.28 -28.31 -17.68
N ALA A 699 38.75 -29.38 -17.09
CA ALA A 699 39.56 -30.46 -16.50
C ALA A 699 40.36 -31.24 -17.55
N GLN A 700 39.76 -31.51 -18.71
CA GLN A 700 40.43 -32.17 -19.84
C GLN A 700 41.53 -31.29 -20.46
N GLU A 701 41.31 -29.98 -20.58
CA GLU A 701 42.31 -29.02 -21.07
C GLU A 701 43.51 -28.94 -20.11
N ARG A 702 43.29 -28.89 -18.79
CA ARG A 702 44.38 -28.95 -17.79
C ARG A 702 45.17 -30.25 -17.83
N GLN A 703 44.51 -31.39 -18.02
CA GLN A 703 45.20 -32.68 -18.12
C GLN A 703 46.06 -32.77 -19.39
N LYS A 704 45.62 -32.17 -20.50
CA LYS A 704 46.44 -32.04 -21.71
C LYS A 704 47.67 -31.16 -21.49
N GLU A 705 47.52 -30.01 -20.82
CA GLU A 705 48.64 -29.12 -20.50
C GLU A 705 49.68 -29.80 -19.57
N GLN A 706 49.22 -30.59 -18.59
CA GLN A 706 50.12 -31.35 -17.71
C GLN A 706 50.79 -32.54 -18.41
N GLY A 707 50.09 -33.20 -19.34
CA GLY A 707 50.65 -34.29 -20.15
C GLY A 707 51.70 -33.82 -21.16
N GLU A 708 51.47 -32.67 -21.82
CA GLU A 708 52.44 -32.08 -22.75
C GLU A 708 53.71 -31.58 -22.04
N SER A 709 53.59 -31.11 -20.79
CA SER A 709 54.74 -30.72 -19.95
C SER A 709 55.62 -31.91 -19.51
N GLN A 710 55.12 -33.15 -19.49
CA GLN A 710 55.89 -34.35 -19.12
C GLN A 710 56.52 -35.06 -20.33
N SER A 711 56.08 -34.74 -21.56
CA SER A 711 56.61 -35.33 -22.80
C SER A 711 57.68 -34.50 -23.50
N ALA A 712 58.08 -33.35 -22.96
CA ALA A 712 59.21 -32.59 -23.51
C ALA A 712 60.53 -33.35 -23.21
N PRO A 713 61.30 -33.77 -24.22
CA PRO A 713 62.56 -34.48 -23.99
C PRO A 713 63.57 -33.52 -23.35
N SER A 714 64.27 -34.01 -22.32
CA SER A 714 65.40 -33.30 -21.72
C SER A 714 66.58 -33.32 -22.71
N ASP A 715 66.68 -32.30 -23.55
CA ASP A 715 67.90 -32.05 -24.32
C ASP A 715 68.98 -31.46 -23.39
N THR A 716 69.88 -32.34 -22.95
CA THR A 716 71.22 -32.00 -22.42
C THR A 716 72.20 -31.73 -23.54
#